data_AF-A0A935JZT9-F1
#
_entry.id   AF-A0A935JZT9-F1
#
_cell.length_a   1.000
_cell.length_b   1.000
_cell.length_c   1.000
_cell.angle_alpha   90.00
_cell.angle_beta   90.00
_cell.angle_gamma   90.00
#
_symmetry.space_group_name_H-M   'P 1'
#
loop_
_entity.id
_entity.type
_entity.pdbx_description
1 polymer ?
#
loop_
_entity_poly.entity_id
_entity_poly.type
_entity_poly.pdbx_seq_one_letter_code
_entity_poly.pdbx_strand_id
1 'polypeptide(L)'
;MLSPAIDRRWQKVAIWGAGKFGEQCLELLQRNEIEVVRFVDRTPPECGTVACIPVLESRSFLADHNNFADLDAVVFAMLSDHAPMRDELRSIGFTGDAVTYHTWMKESDLLKQRQRLLAGKLFKQDGGADDSALLDALLTTIPADGRLALYGAGPLSHYLLGLSPGLRARVHCIIEPQPELAHTELHGIPVKPLAAVSEIDTLWLTPTAYLDNLDARHALAKLPIQPKIVDWESLVDALPGELQPGHAFHDAEYNIYPLPIPPIDFEPGLDFLLIDFPARFLGLMPNGLGYVNNILKTTSCRFQTADLDMIFYHRYHSRRLLDGEKRLYTPSGKEMPTDPWGVTTTEDFWYNPDYVEYFRKELDRTTERLIAANPKILGLSLHGTNRLVSTEIIGKLRLARPEMIIVVGGYDCNNAKTSPRVIEDYDYMVIFEAENSLPPLIDALLAGRRHFHIPGVIAKSRLASVLGTPFAPAALPEDIDALGFPTYEWADIQLYRNYNAYQLIPIILSRGCRWSRCNFCGERFHWRRRDPVKVADEIEWFADNGGRLFHFNDSDLSGDPEAVRAVCKEIIRRGIRDVTMVGQLRVQKGYTEDYFKVLKEAGFGNLRYGIDGWSKNTLKLHKKGYTLGMIEEVLSYTKSAGIGVGINLVIGIPGETDADIDETIDNIIKNRDKFDLIENLNTLILTTASVYWTDPAKFGIVLQGNMEELEVKYPVVIPTTLWHSTGPFIEQQVRRERLERILDATEAYNIKIGGYADRKAKQLTGKSA
;
A
#
# COMPACT_ATOMS: atom_id res chain seq x y z
N MET A 1 20.36 -34.22 1.24
CA MET A 1 20.29 -34.24 -0.24
C MET A 1 21.26 -33.19 -0.73
N LEU A 2 22.17 -33.57 -1.63
CA LEU A 2 23.09 -32.64 -2.30
C LEU A 2 22.25 -31.52 -2.93
N SER A 3 22.67 -30.27 -2.75
CA SER A 3 22.13 -29.12 -3.49
C SER A 3 22.03 -29.50 -4.97
N PRO A 4 20.91 -29.21 -5.68
CA PRO A 4 20.92 -29.29 -7.13
C PRO A 4 22.12 -28.50 -7.61
N ALA A 5 22.87 -29.07 -8.57
CA ALA A 5 23.99 -28.37 -9.19
C ALA A 5 23.47 -26.99 -9.62
N ILE A 6 23.95 -25.94 -8.95
CA ILE A 6 23.64 -24.58 -9.33
C ILE A 6 24.25 -24.43 -10.71
N ASP A 7 23.40 -24.22 -11.71
CA ASP A 7 23.81 -23.93 -13.07
C ASP A 7 24.76 -22.72 -13.02
N ARG A 8 26.06 -22.96 -13.28
CA ARG A 8 27.15 -21.99 -13.06
C ARG A 8 27.20 -20.96 -14.20
N ARG A 9 26.11 -20.23 -14.42
CA ARG A 9 26.01 -19.20 -15.46
C ARG A 9 26.69 -17.89 -15.06
N TRP A 10 26.67 -17.53 -13.77
CA TRP A 10 27.39 -16.36 -13.28
C TRP A 10 28.73 -16.77 -12.69
N GLN A 11 29.80 -16.23 -13.25
CA GLN A 11 31.14 -16.31 -12.69
C GLN A 11 31.56 -14.95 -12.15
N LYS A 12 31.30 -13.87 -12.89
CA LYS A 12 31.67 -12.50 -12.54
C LYS A 12 30.47 -11.59 -12.51
N VAL A 13 30.27 -10.93 -11.37
CA VAL A 13 29.14 -10.01 -11.18
C VAL A 13 29.58 -8.69 -10.57
N ALA A 14 28.81 -7.63 -10.83
CA ALA A 14 28.90 -6.38 -10.08
C ALA A 14 27.69 -6.23 -9.17
N ILE A 15 27.91 -5.68 -7.97
CA ILE A 15 26.82 -5.30 -7.06
C ILE A 15 26.60 -3.80 -7.16
N TRP A 16 25.41 -3.40 -7.60
CA TRP A 16 25.00 -2.00 -7.58
C TRP A 16 24.33 -1.68 -6.24
N GLY A 17 25.03 -0.94 -5.38
CA GLY A 17 24.68 -0.59 -4.01
C GLY A 17 25.80 -1.02 -3.05
N ALA A 18 26.58 -0.06 -2.55
CA ALA A 18 27.71 -0.32 -1.65
C ALA A 18 27.37 -0.17 -0.16
N GLY A 19 26.09 -0.21 0.19
CA GLY A 19 25.61 -0.18 1.58
C GLY A 19 25.41 -1.57 2.17
N LYS A 20 24.75 -1.63 3.34
CA LYS A 20 24.46 -2.87 4.09
C LYS A 20 23.84 -3.99 3.24
N PHE A 21 22.99 -3.64 2.28
CA PHE A 21 22.35 -4.62 1.38
C PHE A 21 23.32 -5.19 0.35
N GLY A 22 24.25 -4.37 -0.13
CA GLY A 22 25.33 -4.83 -0.99
C GLY A 22 26.24 -5.81 -0.28
N GLU A 23 26.54 -5.56 1.00
CA GLU A 23 27.32 -6.49 1.83
C GLU A 23 26.57 -7.82 2.05
N GLN A 24 25.27 -7.79 2.33
CA GLN A 24 24.47 -9.02 2.44
C GLN A 24 24.37 -9.78 1.11
N CYS A 25 24.24 -9.05 0.00
CA CYS A 25 24.27 -9.63 -1.34
C CYS A 25 25.63 -10.27 -1.64
N LEU A 26 26.72 -9.61 -1.24
CA LEU A 26 28.08 -10.11 -1.38
C LEU A 26 28.26 -11.44 -0.64
N GLU A 27 27.82 -11.51 0.62
CA GLU A 27 27.89 -12.76 1.39
C GLU A 27 27.12 -13.90 0.70
N LEU A 28 25.94 -13.61 0.15
CA LEU A 28 25.13 -14.59 -0.57
C LEU A 28 25.82 -15.09 -1.84
N LEU A 29 26.33 -14.18 -2.67
CA LEU A 29 27.01 -14.51 -3.92
C LEU A 29 28.31 -15.30 -3.67
N GLN A 30 29.08 -14.92 -2.64
CA GLN A 30 30.30 -15.63 -2.24
C GLN A 30 30.02 -17.06 -1.75
N ARG A 31 28.93 -17.29 -1.02
CA ARG A 31 28.50 -18.65 -0.62
C ARG A 31 28.20 -19.56 -1.80
N ASN A 32 27.91 -18.98 -2.96
CA ASN A 32 27.62 -19.67 -4.22
C ASN A 32 28.81 -19.74 -5.18
N GLU A 33 30.02 -19.41 -4.70
CA GLU A 33 31.24 -19.40 -5.51
C GLU A 33 31.19 -18.40 -6.70
N ILE A 34 30.39 -17.33 -6.59
CA ILE A 34 30.27 -16.27 -7.61
C ILE A 34 31.22 -15.11 -7.24
N GLU A 35 32.08 -14.70 -8.17
CA GLU A 35 33.05 -13.62 -7.98
C GLU A 35 32.37 -12.25 -8.12
N VAL A 36 32.40 -11.45 -7.05
CA VAL A 36 32.00 -10.04 -7.10
C VAL A 36 33.22 -9.19 -7.41
N VAL A 37 33.32 -8.71 -8.66
CA VAL A 37 34.52 -8.01 -9.15
C VAL A 37 34.51 -6.51 -8.84
N ARG A 38 33.34 -5.92 -8.57
CA ARG A 38 33.18 -4.50 -8.23
C ARG A 38 31.82 -4.19 -7.60
N PHE A 39 31.80 -3.13 -6.80
CA PHE A 39 30.59 -2.43 -6.39
C PHE A 39 30.36 -1.20 -7.26
N VAL A 40 29.10 -0.76 -7.36
CA VAL A 40 28.71 0.49 -8.01
C VAL A 40 27.83 1.28 -7.05
N ASP A 41 28.13 2.55 -6.80
CA ASP A 41 27.33 3.40 -5.92
C ASP A 41 27.24 4.84 -6.45
N ARG A 42 26.20 5.58 -6.08
CA ARG A 42 26.09 7.00 -6.42
C ARG A 42 27.06 7.84 -5.60
N THR A 43 27.34 7.42 -4.37
CA THR A 43 28.25 8.11 -3.45
C THR A 43 29.19 7.07 -2.86
N PRO A 44 30.27 6.70 -3.58
CA PRO A 44 31.25 5.75 -3.09
C PRO A 44 31.77 6.15 -1.70
N PRO A 45 32.07 5.18 -0.82
CA PRO A 45 32.65 5.48 0.48
C PRO A 45 34.00 6.17 0.30
N GLU A 46 34.41 7.00 1.27
CA GLU A 46 35.68 7.74 1.20
C GLU A 46 36.91 6.82 1.01
N CYS A 47 36.84 5.59 1.52
CA CYS A 47 37.88 4.57 1.36
C CYS A 47 37.90 3.90 -0.03
N GLY A 48 36.93 4.18 -0.89
CA GLY A 48 36.82 3.67 -2.27
C GLY A 48 36.55 2.15 -2.40
N THR A 49 36.31 1.44 -1.30
CA THR A 49 36.15 -0.03 -1.30
C THR A 49 35.08 -0.49 -0.31
N VAL A 50 34.47 -1.64 -0.60
CA VAL A 50 33.64 -2.41 0.35
C VAL A 50 34.17 -3.84 0.36
N ALA A 51 34.50 -4.37 1.55
CA ALA A 51 35.13 -5.69 1.69
C ALA A 51 36.37 -5.91 0.77
N CYS A 52 37.20 -4.87 0.60
CA CYS A 52 38.36 -4.83 -0.31
C CYS A 52 38.03 -4.91 -1.81
N ILE A 53 36.75 -4.84 -2.19
CA ILE A 53 36.29 -4.79 -3.57
C ILE A 53 36.11 -3.32 -3.97
N PRO A 54 36.58 -2.88 -5.16
CA PRO A 54 36.48 -1.49 -5.58
C PRO A 54 35.03 -1.03 -5.75
N VAL A 55 34.73 0.20 -5.34
CA VAL A 55 33.43 0.86 -5.55
C VAL A 55 33.57 1.92 -6.62
N LEU A 56 32.88 1.74 -7.75
CA LEU A 56 32.82 2.72 -8.84
C LEU A 56 31.64 3.68 -8.64
N GLU A 57 31.84 4.94 -9.01
CA GLU A 57 30.74 5.90 -9.08
C GLU A 57 29.81 5.55 -10.25
N SER A 58 28.50 5.64 -10.02
CA SER A 58 27.45 5.17 -10.95
C SER A 58 27.56 5.75 -12.36
N ARG A 59 27.80 7.06 -12.52
CA ARG A 59 27.97 7.68 -13.85
C ARG A 59 29.24 7.20 -14.53
N SER A 60 30.31 7.02 -13.75
CA SER A 60 31.59 6.50 -14.24
C SER A 60 31.47 5.05 -14.71
N PHE A 61 30.71 4.22 -13.99
CA PHE A 61 30.40 2.85 -14.39
C PHE A 61 29.66 2.79 -15.74
N LEU A 62 28.66 3.65 -15.93
CA LEU A 62 27.85 3.71 -17.15
C LEU A 62 28.57 4.36 -18.35
N ALA A 63 29.63 5.14 -18.12
CA ALA A 63 30.31 5.88 -19.17
C ALA A 63 31.32 5.06 -19.99
N ASP A 64 31.76 3.89 -19.51
CA ASP A 64 32.78 3.07 -20.16
C ASP A 64 32.35 1.60 -20.24
N HIS A 65 32.24 1.08 -21.47
CA HIS A 65 31.84 -0.29 -21.76
C HIS A 65 32.78 -1.33 -21.12
N ASN A 66 34.05 -1.00 -20.90
CA ASN A 66 34.99 -1.92 -20.25
C ASN A 66 34.62 -2.21 -18.79
N ASN A 67 33.83 -1.34 -18.15
CA ASN A 67 33.38 -1.53 -16.77
C ASN A 67 32.32 -2.61 -16.62
N PHE A 68 31.71 -3.11 -17.70
CA PHE A 68 30.69 -4.16 -17.63
C PHE A 68 30.82 -5.25 -18.71
N ALA A 69 31.78 -5.14 -19.64
CA ALA A 69 31.98 -6.11 -20.72
C ALA A 69 32.31 -7.53 -20.23
N ASP A 70 32.90 -7.66 -19.05
CA ASP A 70 33.34 -8.93 -18.44
C ASP A 70 32.35 -9.49 -17.42
N LEU A 71 31.18 -8.86 -17.26
CA LEU A 71 30.18 -9.22 -16.26
C LEU A 71 29.11 -10.14 -16.86
N ASP A 72 28.84 -11.24 -16.17
CA ASP A 72 27.70 -12.12 -16.46
C ASP A 72 26.40 -11.51 -15.95
N ALA A 73 26.47 -10.76 -14.84
CA ALA A 73 25.33 -10.08 -14.26
C ALA A 73 25.68 -8.79 -13.51
N VAL A 74 24.69 -7.91 -13.41
CA VAL A 74 24.68 -6.76 -12.52
C VAL A 74 23.53 -6.93 -11.53
N VAL A 75 23.86 -7.00 -10.24
CA VAL A 75 22.92 -7.24 -9.15
C VAL A 75 22.61 -5.93 -8.43
N PHE A 76 21.40 -5.42 -8.59
CA PHE A 76 20.92 -4.20 -7.94
C PHE A 76 20.51 -4.49 -6.50
N ALA A 77 21.38 -4.21 -5.54
CA ALA A 77 21.18 -4.37 -4.10
C ALA A 77 20.85 -3.02 -3.43
N MET A 78 19.84 -2.31 -3.93
CA MET A 78 19.39 -1.00 -3.43
C MET A 78 17.86 -0.91 -3.35
N LEU A 79 17.34 0.15 -2.72
CA LEU A 79 15.90 0.35 -2.49
C LEU A 79 15.19 1.24 -3.54
N SER A 80 15.93 1.98 -4.36
CA SER A 80 15.40 2.99 -5.29
C SER A 80 15.23 2.45 -6.71
N ASP A 81 14.27 3.01 -7.45
CA ASP A 81 13.93 2.62 -8.83
C ASP A 81 15.15 2.30 -9.72
N HIS A 82 15.31 1.02 -10.06
CA HIS A 82 16.35 0.52 -10.95
C HIS A 82 15.88 0.41 -12.39
N ALA A 83 14.59 0.58 -12.69
CA ALA A 83 14.10 0.44 -14.07
C ALA A 83 14.82 1.43 -15.01
N PRO A 84 15.00 2.72 -14.65
CA PRO A 84 15.82 3.63 -15.46
C PRO A 84 17.27 3.17 -15.59
N MET A 85 17.87 2.60 -14.54
CA MET A 85 19.27 2.17 -14.55
C MET A 85 19.50 0.89 -15.35
N ARG A 86 18.54 -0.04 -15.32
CA ARG A 86 18.54 -1.25 -16.16
C ARG A 86 18.34 -0.87 -17.62
N ASP A 87 17.39 0.01 -17.92
CA ASP A 87 17.17 0.53 -19.27
C ASP A 87 18.42 1.26 -19.77
N GLU A 88 19.08 2.05 -18.91
CA GLU A 88 20.34 2.72 -19.23
C GLU A 88 21.45 1.71 -19.52
N LEU A 89 21.65 0.69 -18.67
CA LEU A 89 22.59 -0.42 -18.92
C LEU A 89 22.33 -1.11 -20.26
N ARG A 90 21.06 -1.40 -20.56
CA ARG A 90 20.66 -2.01 -21.84
C ARG A 90 20.94 -1.08 -23.02
N SER A 91 20.67 0.22 -22.88
CA SER A 91 20.88 1.23 -23.92
C SER A 91 22.37 1.42 -24.29
N ILE A 92 23.27 1.13 -23.34
CA ILE A 92 24.73 1.19 -23.54
C ILE A 92 25.34 -0.18 -23.90
N GLY A 93 24.51 -1.19 -24.16
CA GLY A 93 24.95 -2.47 -24.73
C GLY A 93 25.23 -3.60 -23.74
N PHE A 94 24.87 -3.48 -22.46
CA PHE A 94 25.02 -4.59 -21.51
C PHE A 94 24.06 -5.75 -21.83
N THR A 95 24.60 -6.94 -22.11
CA THR A 95 23.84 -8.15 -22.50
C THR A 95 23.67 -9.18 -21.38
N GLY A 96 24.40 -9.03 -20.27
CA GLY A 96 24.30 -9.91 -19.11
C GLY A 96 23.00 -9.75 -18.33
N ASP A 97 22.80 -10.56 -17.29
CA ASP A 97 21.58 -10.51 -16.48
C ASP A 97 21.56 -9.24 -15.61
N ALA A 98 20.44 -8.53 -15.57
CA ALA A 98 20.27 -7.31 -14.79
C ALA A 98 19.18 -7.54 -13.73
N VAL A 99 19.61 -8.02 -12.56
CA VAL A 99 18.74 -8.61 -11.53
C VAL A 99 18.71 -7.76 -10.28
N THR A 100 17.72 -7.94 -9.42
CA THR A 100 17.63 -7.22 -8.15
C THR A 100 17.90 -8.15 -6.99
N TYR A 101 18.55 -7.62 -5.96
CA TYR A 101 18.64 -8.25 -4.66
C TYR A 101 17.84 -7.46 -3.62
N HIS A 102 17.12 -8.20 -2.78
CA HIS A 102 16.44 -7.70 -1.60
C HIS A 102 16.82 -8.60 -0.44
N THR A 103 17.00 -8.02 0.73
CA THR A 103 17.45 -8.75 1.93
C THR A 103 16.55 -9.92 2.35
N TRP A 104 15.27 -9.86 1.99
CA TRP A 104 14.30 -10.91 2.27
C TRP A 104 14.20 -11.98 1.18
N MET A 105 14.88 -11.81 0.03
CA MET A 105 14.88 -12.83 -1.01
C MET A 105 15.71 -14.04 -0.61
N LYS A 106 15.20 -15.24 -0.91
CA LYS A 106 15.98 -16.46 -0.73
C LYS A 106 17.10 -16.50 -1.78
N GLU A 107 18.18 -17.17 -1.42
CA GLU A 107 19.32 -17.43 -2.31
C GLU A 107 18.91 -18.06 -3.63
N SER A 108 18.01 -19.05 -3.57
CA SER A 108 17.43 -19.66 -4.76
C SER A 108 16.73 -18.65 -5.65
N ASP A 109 16.09 -17.63 -5.08
CA ASP A 109 15.25 -16.71 -5.84
C ASP A 109 16.11 -15.69 -6.59
N LEU A 110 17.21 -15.21 -5.98
CA LEU A 110 18.18 -14.34 -6.66
C LEU A 110 18.81 -15.06 -7.86
N LEU A 111 19.30 -16.29 -7.65
CA LEU A 111 19.94 -17.08 -8.70
C LEU A 111 18.94 -17.59 -9.76
N LYS A 112 17.64 -17.58 -9.42
CA LYS A 112 16.53 -17.87 -10.34
C LYS A 112 15.93 -16.63 -10.98
N GLN A 113 16.44 -15.41 -10.73
CA GLN A 113 16.09 -14.23 -11.53
C GLN A 113 16.71 -14.37 -12.93
N ARG A 114 16.21 -15.37 -13.65
CA ARG A 114 16.38 -15.67 -15.06
C ARG A 114 15.51 -14.68 -15.85
N GLN A 115 15.58 -14.80 -17.17
CA GLN A 115 14.37 -14.59 -17.95
C GLN A 115 13.27 -15.49 -17.38
N ARG A 116 12.12 -14.91 -17.06
CA ARG A 116 10.97 -15.59 -16.48
C ARG A 116 10.30 -16.47 -17.51
N LEU A 117 10.03 -17.72 -17.15
CA LEU A 117 9.17 -18.58 -17.95
C LEU A 117 7.72 -18.09 -17.87
N LEU A 118 7.13 -17.74 -18.99
CA LEU A 118 5.69 -17.50 -19.12
C LEU A 118 5.02 -18.77 -19.62
N ALA A 119 4.49 -19.58 -18.69
CA ALA A 119 3.88 -20.87 -19.02
C ALA A 119 2.76 -20.76 -20.07
N GLY A 120 2.04 -19.63 -20.10
CA GLY A 120 1.01 -19.34 -21.11
C GLY A 120 1.53 -19.22 -22.55
N LYS A 121 2.85 -19.12 -22.74
CA LYS A 121 3.51 -19.03 -24.06
C LYS A 121 4.25 -20.30 -24.46
N LEU A 122 4.18 -21.37 -23.66
CA LEU A 122 4.85 -22.64 -23.94
C LEU A 122 4.34 -23.30 -25.22
N PHE A 123 3.02 -23.25 -25.44
CA PHE A 123 2.35 -23.89 -26.57
C PHE A 123 1.66 -22.84 -27.43
N LYS A 124 1.80 -22.97 -28.75
CA LYS A 124 1.07 -22.14 -29.73
C LYS A 124 -0.42 -22.54 -29.80
N GLN A 125 -0.74 -23.75 -29.37
CA GLN A 125 -2.05 -24.37 -29.42
C GLN A 125 -2.61 -24.51 -30.85
N ASP A 126 -1.72 -24.70 -31.83
CA ASP A 126 -2.06 -24.84 -33.25
C ASP A 126 -2.10 -26.31 -33.72
N GLY A 127 -1.69 -27.24 -32.84
CA GLY A 127 -1.63 -28.68 -33.16
C GLY A 127 -0.42 -29.04 -34.03
N GLY A 128 0.55 -28.13 -34.14
CA GLY A 128 1.76 -28.32 -34.93
C GLY A 128 2.75 -29.31 -34.33
N ALA A 129 3.80 -29.59 -35.11
CA ALA A 129 4.88 -30.49 -34.71
C ALA A 129 5.70 -29.94 -33.53
N ASP A 130 5.84 -28.62 -33.41
CA ASP A 130 6.58 -27.96 -32.32
C ASP A 130 5.92 -28.25 -30.95
N ASP A 131 4.60 -28.04 -30.85
CA ASP A 131 3.84 -28.29 -29.62
C ASP A 131 3.90 -29.78 -29.23
N SER A 132 3.82 -30.67 -30.22
CA SER A 132 3.92 -32.12 -29.99
C SER A 132 5.30 -32.52 -29.48
N ALA A 133 6.36 -32.01 -30.12
CA ALA A 133 7.74 -32.29 -29.76
C ALA A 133 8.07 -31.76 -28.36
N LEU A 134 7.61 -30.56 -28.01
CA LEU A 134 7.78 -29.99 -26.67
C LEU A 134 7.02 -30.82 -25.63
N LEU A 135 5.77 -31.20 -25.89
CA LEU A 135 4.99 -32.04 -24.96
C LEU A 135 5.66 -33.39 -24.73
N ASP A 136 6.13 -34.05 -25.79
CA ASP A 136 6.83 -35.33 -25.68
C ASP A 136 8.14 -35.19 -24.89
N ALA A 137 8.91 -34.11 -25.11
CA ALA A 137 10.10 -33.81 -24.34
C ALA A 137 9.78 -33.62 -22.84
N LEU A 138 8.77 -32.82 -22.51
CA LEU A 138 8.32 -32.61 -21.12
C LEU A 138 7.84 -33.92 -20.47
N LEU A 139 7.17 -34.80 -21.22
CA LEU A 139 6.73 -36.09 -20.68
C LEU A 139 7.88 -37.00 -20.24
N THR A 140 9.08 -36.83 -20.81
CA THR A 140 10.27 -37.57 -20.39
C THR A 140 10.79 -37.15 -19.01
N THR A 141 10.44 -35.94 -18.55
CA THR A 141 10.89 -35.42 -17.25
C THR A 141 9.95 -35.83 -16.11
N ILE A 142 8.74 -36.29 -16.44
CA ILE A 142 7.78 -36.85 -15.49
C ILE A 142 8.15 -38.32 -15.21
N PRO A 143 8.17 -38.81 -13.95
CA PRO A 143 8.46 -40.22 -13.62
C PRO A 143 7.52 -41.20 -14.33
N ALA A 144 8.07 -42.17 -15.06
CA ALA A 144 7.31 -43.12 -15.88
C ALA A 144 6.41 -44.07 -15.08
N ASP A 145 6.74 -44.28 -13.80
CA ASP A 145 6.02 -45.09 -12.84
C ASP A 145 5.05 -44.28 -11.96
N GLY A 146 4.01 -44.96 -11.47
CA GLY A 146 2.98 -44.36 -10.62
C GLY A 146 1.78 -43.79 -11.38
N ARG A 147 0.75 -43.41 -10.62
CA ARG A 147 -0.50 -42.83 -11.10
C ARG A 147 -0.32 -41.34 -11.29
N LEU A 148 -0.20 -40.91 -12.55
CA LEU A 148 -0.16 -39.51 -12.95
C LEU A 148 -1.58 -38.94 -13.03
N ALA A 149 -1.81 -37.76 -12.47
CA ALA A 149 -3.01 -36.99 -12.70
C ALA A 149 -2.69 -35.59 -13.21
N LEU A 150 -3.64 -35.00 -13.94
CA LEU A 150 -3.63 -33.60 -14.31
C LEU A 150 -4.52 -32.80 -13.35
N TYR A 151 -4.12 -31.59 -12.97
CA TYR A 151 -4.95 -30.69 -12.18
C TYR A 151 -5.72 -29.72 -13.09
N GLY A 152 -7.05 -29.76 -13.04
CA GLY A 152 -7.94 -28.90 -13.83
C GLY A 152 -8.34 -29.52 -15.16
N ALA A 153 -9.65 -29.51 -15.45
CA ALA A 153 -10.24 -30.01 -16.69
C ALA A 153 -10.42 -28.91 -17.76
N GLY A 154 -9.58 -27.87 -17.73
CA GLY A 154 -9.70 -26.71 -18.61
C GLY A 154 -9.23 -26.92 -20.06
N PRO A 155 -9.31 -25.86 -20.91
CA PRO A 155 -8.98 -25.93 -22.34
C PRO A 155 -7.58 -26.47 -22.65
N LEU A 156 -6.57 -26.12 -21.85
CA LEU A 156 -5.21 -26.60 -22.06
C LEU A 156 -5.09 -28.10 -21.77
N SER A 157 -5.69 -28.60 -20.69
CA SER A 157 -5.73 -30.04 -20.41
C SER A 157 -6.41 -30.81 -21.55
N HIS A 158 -7.52 -30.30 -22.09
CA HIS A 158 -8.17 -30.87 -23.28
C HIS A 158 -7.22 -30.84 -24.49
N TYR A 159 -6.55 -29.72 -24.75
CA TYR A 159 -5.59 -29.59 -25.85
C TYR A 159 -4.44 -30.61 -25.76
N LEU A 160 -3.77 -30.70 -24.61
CA LEU A 160 -2.62 -31.61 -24.40
C LEU A 160 -3.03 -33.08 -24.56
N LEU A 161 -4.19 -33.47 -24.03
CA LEU A 161 -4.75 -34.81 -24.20
C LEU A 161 -5.19 -35.09 -25.65
N GLY A 162 -5.65 -34.08 -26.37
CA GLY A 162 -5.91 -34.17 -27.80
C GLY A 162 -4.63 -34.43 -28.60
N LEU A 163 -3.55 -33.74 -28.24
CA LEU A 163 -2.27 -33.72 -28.94
C LEU A 163 -1.46 -35.00 -28.78
N SER A 164 -1.36 -35.56 -27.56
CA SER A 164 -0.52 -36.73 -27.28
C SER A 164 -1.33 -37.96 -26.84
N PRO A 165 -1.46 -38.98 -27.70
CA PRO A 165 -1.99 -40.29 -27.30
C PRO A 165 -1.18 -40.93 -26.17
N GLY A 166 0.13 -40.66 -26.11
CA GLY A 166 1.02 -41.14 -25.05
C GLY A 166 0.67 -40.55 -23.69
N LEU A 167 0.37 -39.25 -23.63
CA LEU A 167 -0.15 -38.62 -22.41
C LEU A 167 -1.48 -39.25 -21.99
N ARG A 168 -2.43 -39.42 -22.93
CA ARG A 168 -3.74 -40.02 -22.62
C ARG A 168 -3.64 -41.41 -22.00
N ALA A 169 -2.74 -42.24 -22.51
CA ALA A 169 -2.53 -43.59 -21.99
C ALA A 169 -1.93 -43.60 -20.58
N ARG A 170 -1.30 -42.50 -20.15
CA ARG A 170 -0.54 -42.39 -18.90
C ARG A 170 -1.31 -41.69 -17.78
N VAL A 171 -2.25 -40.81 -18.11
CA VAL A 171 -3.05 -40.07 -17.11
C VAL A 171 -4.12 -40.99 -16.52
N HIS A 172 -4.06 -41.18 -15.21
CA HIS A 172 -5.00 -42.00 -14.44
C HIS A 172 -6.35 -41.29 -14.22
N CYS A 173 -6.32 -40.01 -13.88
CA CYS A 173 -7.50 -39.17 -13.69
C CYS A 173 -7.15 -37.69 -13.81
N ILE A 174 -8.18 -36.84 -13.85
CA ILE A 174 -8.04 -35.39 -13.76
C ILE A 174 -8.64 -34.93 -12.43
N ILE A 175 -7.90 -34.15 -11.66
CA ILE A 175 -8.36 -33.57 -10.40
C ILE A 175 -8.97 -32.20 -10.68
N GLU A 176 -10.27 -32.04 -10.44
CA GLU A 176 -10.99 -30.79 -10.57
C GLU A 176 -11.52 -30.37 -9.19
N PRO A 177 -11.11 -29.21 -8.63
CA PRO A 177 -11.60 -28.73 -7.34
C PRO A 177 -13.10 -28.46 -7.29
N GLN A 178 -13.71 -28.09 -8.42
CA GLN A 178 -15.16 -27.84 -8.55
C GLN A 178 -15.76 -28.80 -9.58
N PRO A 179 -15.77 -30.12 -9.29
CA PRO A 179 -16.17 -31.13 -10.28
C PRO A 179 -17.63 -30.98 -10.72
N GLU A 180 -18.48 -30.37 -9.90
CA GLU A 180 -19.88 -30.05 -10.22
C GLU A 180 -20.04 -29.08 -11.40
N LEU A 181 -18.98 -28.33 -11.73
CA LEU A 181 -18.93 -27.42 -12.87
C LEU A 181 -18.24 -28.05 -14.11
N ALA A 182 -17.77 -29.30 -13.99
CA ALA A 182 -16.98 -29.97 -15.03
C ALA A 182 -17.67 -31.23 -15.58
N HIS A 183 -17.18 -31.70 -16.72
CA HIS A 183 -17.58 -33.00 -17.28
C HIS A 183 -17.14 -34.14 -16.36
N THR A 184 -17.90 -35.24 -16.33
CA THR A 184 -17.54 -36.44 -15.54
C THR A 184 -16.29 -37.15 -16.09
N GLU A 185 -15.95 -36.92 -17.35
CA GLU A 185 -14.77 -37.45 -18.02
C GLU A 185 -14.26 -36.47 -19.12
N LEU A 186 -12.98 -36.56 -19.46
CA LEU A 186 -12.33 -35.80 -20.54
C LEU A 186 -11.44 -36.74 -21.36
N HIS A 187 -11.69 -36.88 -22.67
CA HIS A 187 -11.00 -37.86 -23.52
C HIS A 187 -11.03 -39.31 -22.97
N GLY A 188 -12.10 -39.69 -22.26
CA GLY A 188 -12.25 -41.01 -21.62
C GLY A 188 -11.47 -41.17 -20.31
N ILE A 189 -10.90 -40.09 -19.77
CA ILE A 189 -10.21 -40.05 -18.48
C ILE A 189 -11.18 -39.51 -17.43
N PRO A 190 -11.35 -40.17 -16.27
CA PRO A 190 -12.28 -39.73 -15.24
C PRO A 190 -11.85 -38.41 -14.59
N VAL A 191 -12.81 -37.50 -14.41
CA VAL A 191 -12.63 -36.27 -13.62
C VAL A 191 -13.08 -36.54 -12.19
N LYS A 192 -12.23 -36.23 -11.22
CA LYS A 192 -12.42 -36.53 -9.80
C LYS A 192 -12.27 -35.28 -8.94
N PRO A 193 -12.95 -35.21 -7.77
CA PRO A 193 -12.78 -34.11 -6.82
C PRO A 193 -11.36 -34.06 -6.24
N LEU A 194 -11.00 -32.92 -5.65
CA LEU A 194 -9.73 -32.71 -4.93
C LEU A 194 -9.45 -33.77 -3.85
N ALA A 195 -10.47 -34.36 -3.23
CA ALA A 195 -10.31 -35.42 -2.23
C ALA A 195 -9.68 -36.71 -2.79
N ALA A 196 -9.76 -36.96 -4.10
CA ALA A 196 -9.19 -38.14 -4.76
C ALA A 196 -7.67 -38.07 -4.93
N VAL A 197 -7.02 -36.98 -4.47
CA VAL A 197 -5.57 -36.81 -4.53
C VAL A 197 -4.79 -37.88 -3.73
N SER A 198 -5.42 -38.57 -2.78
CA SER A 198 -4.82 -39.73 -2.11
C SER A 198 -4.61 -40.95 -3.04
N GLU A 199 -5.24 -40.96 -4.20
CA GLU A 199 -5.15 -42.04 -5.20
C GLU A 199 -4.08 -41.79 -6.27
N ILE A 200 -3.26 -40.76 -6.14
CA ILE A 200 -2.29 -40.36 -7.17
C ILE A 200 -0.89 -40.22 -6.58
N ASP A 201 0.11 -40.54 -7.39
CA ASP A 201 1.52 -40.49 -6.99
C ASP A 201 2.17 -39.18 -7.45
N THR A 202 1.82 -38.72 -8.65
CA THR A 202 2.27 -37.44 -9.23
C THR A 202 1.08 -36.63 -9.74
N LEU A 203 1.05 -35.35 -9.40
CA LEU A 203 0.06 -34.38 -9.88
C LEU A 203 0.75 -33.31 -10.70
N TRP A 204 0.36 -33.19 -11.97
CA TRP A 204 0.81 -32.11 -12.84
C TRP A 204 -0.17 -30.94 -12.77
N LEU A 205 0.32 -29.80 -12.26
CA LEU A 205 -0.40 -28.53 -12.35
C LEU A 205 -0.36 -28.01 -13.80
N THR A 206 -1.45 -28.26 -14.54
CA THR A 206 -1.57 -27.79 -15.92
C THR A 206 -1.98 -26.33 -16.10
N PRO A 207 -2.63 -25.62 -15.14
CA PRO A 207 -2.91 -24.20 -15.32
C PRO A 207 -1.62 -23.43 -15.63
N THR A 208 -1.69 -22.47 -16.54
CA THR A 208 -0.54 -21.64 -16.92
C THR A 208 -0.50 -20.31 -16.19
N ALA A 209 -1.65 -19.83 -15.73
CA ALA A 209 -1.74 -18.61 -14.94
C ALA A 209 -1.15 -18.84 -13.54
N TYR A 210 -0.35 -17.89 -13.06
CA TYR A 210 0.31 -17.93 -11.76
C TYR A 210 -0.71 -18.07 -10.62
N LEU A 211 -1.79 -17.28 -10.65
CA LEU A 211 -2.78 -17.29 -9.59
C LEU A 211 -3.54 -18.61 -9.47
N ASP A 212 -3.81 -19.28 -10.59
CA ASP A 212 -4.47 -20.58 -10.58
C ASP A 212 -3.55 -21.66 -9.99
N ASN A 213 -2.25 -21.59 -10.28
CA ASN A 213 -1.23 -22.45 -9.65
C ASN A 213 -1.11 -22.17 -8.14
N LEU A 214 -1.07 -20.90 -7.75
CA LEU A 214 -1.02 -20.51 -6.34
C LEU A 214 -2.24 -21.05 -5.57
N ASP A 215 -3.43 -20.86 -6.13
CA ASP A 215 -4.68 -21.34 -5.54
C ASP A 215 -4.72 -22.87 -5.45
N ALA A 216 -4.22 -23.57 -6.48
CA ALA A 216 -4.08 -25.03 -6.47
C ALA A 216 -3.15 -25.50 -5.35
N ARG A 217 -1.98 -24.87 -5.21
CA ARG A 217 -1.01 -25.18 -4.15
C ARG A 217 -1.60 -24.95 -2.76
N HIS A 218 -2.35 -23.86 -2.55
CA HIS A 218 -3.04 -23.61 -1.29
C HIS A 218 -4.11 -24.66 -0.98
N ALA A 219 -4.87 -25.11 -1.99
CA ALA A 219 -5.87 -26.15 -1.81
C ALA A 219 -5.22 -27.50 -1.47
N LEU A 220 -4.14 -27.87 -2.17
CA LEU A 220 -3.39 -29.11 -1.95
C LEU A 220 -2.66 -29.14 -0.60
N ALA A 221 -2.15 -28.00 -0.13
CA ALA A 221 -1.44 -27.90 1.16
C ALA A 221 -2.32 -28.27 2.37
N LYS A 222 -3.65 -28.20 2.22
CA LYS A 222 -4.62 -28.56 3.28
C LYS A 222 -4.92 -30.06 3.33
N LEU A 223 -4.48 -30.83 2.34
CA LEU A 223 -4.75 -32.25 2.27
C LEU A 223 -3.78 -33.04 3.16
N PRO A 224 -4.24 -34.13 3.80
CA PRO A 224 -3.40 -34.93 4.70
C PRO A 224 -2.30 -35.70 3.96
N ILE A 225 -2.52 -36.03 2.68
CA ILE A 225 -1.57 -36.72 1.82
C ILE A 225 -1.35 -35.84 0.60
N GLN A 226 -0.10 -35.49 0.32
CA GLN A 226 0.28 -34.67 -0.83
C GLN A 226 1.04 -35.52 -1.85
N PRO A 227 0.63 -35.49 -3.13
CA PRO A 227 1.34 -36.17 -4.20
C PRO A 227 2.63 -35.41 -4.52
N LYS A 228 3.50 -36.01 -5.33
CA LYS A 228 4.59 -35.25 -5.95
C LYS A 228 3.97 -34.23 -6.92
N ILE A 229 4.14 -32.95 -6.63
CA ILE A 229 3.66 -31.87 -7.51
C ILE A 229 4.74 -31.57 -8.55
N VAL A 230 4.34 -31.56 -9.82
CA VAL A 230 5.14 -31.03 -10.94
C VAL A 230 4.39 -29.88 -11.60
N ASP A 231 5.11 -28.83 -11.94
CA ASP A 231 4.60 -27.61 -12.60
C ASP A 231 5.43 -27.28 -13.83
N TRP A 232 4.99 -26.29 -14.60
CA TRP A 232 5.66 -25.91 -15.85
C TRP A 232 7.13 -25.53 -15.66
N GLU A 233 7.46 -24.79 -14.61
CA GLU A 233 8.84 -24.37 -14.32
C GLU A 233 9.73 -25.58 -14.02
N SER A 234 9.31 -26.48 -13.12
CA SER A 234 10.09 -27.68 -12.81
C SER A 234 10.24 -28.64 -13.99
N LEU A 235 9.24 -28.74 -14.88
CA LEU A 235 9.32 -29.58 -16.06
C LEU A 235 10.27 -29.03 -17.13
N VAL A 236 10.24 -27.71 -17.36
CA VAL A 236 11.13 -27.05 -18.32
C VAL A 236 12.57 -27.02 -17.81
N ASP A 237 12.77 -26.79 -16.51
CA ASP A 237 14.10 -26.79 -15.87
C ASP A 237 14.81 -28.15 -15.97
N ALA A 238 14.03 -29.24 -16.01
CA ALA A 238 14.56 -30.58 -16.17
C ALA A 238 14.97 -30.91 -17.61
N LEU A 239 14.63 -30.07 -18.59
CA LEU A 239 15.04 -30.25 -19.98
C LEU A 239 16.48 -29.79 -20.22
N PRO A 240 17.25 -30.49 -21.09
CA PRO A 240 18.47 -29.94 -21.67
C PRO A 240 18.22 -28.54 -22.27
N GLY A 241 19.16 -27.61 -22.09
CA GLY A 241 18.99 -26.21 -22.51
C GLY A 241 18.61 -26.02 -23.98
N GLU A 242 19.04 -26.92 -24.86
CA GLU A 242 18.72 -26.94 -26.29
C GLU A 242 17.24 -27.22 -26.59
N LEU A 243 16.56 -27.91 -25.67
CA LEU A 243 15.15 -28.28 -25.75
C LEU A 243 14.24 -27.30 -24.97
N GLN A 244 14.81 -26.33 -24.27
CA GLN A 244 14.03 -25.32 -23.56
C GLN A 244 13.43 -24.32 -24.56
N PRO A 245 12.14 -23.99 -24.44
CA PRO A 245 11.45 -23.12 -25.39
C PRO A 245 11.84 -21.64 -25.14
N GLY A 246 12.95 -21.20 -25.75
CA GLY A 246 13.49 -19.84 -25.59
C GLY A 246 12.48 -18.70 -25.79
N HIS A 247 11.48 -18.89 -26.66
CA HIS A 247 10.42 -17.91 -26.91
C HIS A 247 9.44 -17.69 -25.74
N ALA A 248 9.39 -18.64 -24.79
CA ALA A 248 8.55 -18.54 -23.60
C ALA A 248 9.25 -17.81 -22.44
N PHE A 249 10.54 -17.50 -22.57
CA PHE A 249 11.32 -16.80 -21.56
C PHE A 249 11.35 -15.29 -21.83
N HIS A 250 11.14 -14.47 -20.80
CA HIS A 250 11.08 -13.02 -20.89
C HIS A 250 11.86 -12.31 -19.78
N ASP A 251 12.46 -11.17 -20.07
CA ASP A 251 13.09 -10.33 -19.05
C ASP A 251 12.05 -9.93 -17.98
N ALA A 252 12.37 -10.16 -16.71
CA ALA A 252 11.50 -9.79 -15.60
C ALA A 252 11.59 -8.28 -15.32
N GLU A 253 10.43 -7.60 -15.27
CA GLU A 253 10.34 -6.24 -14.73
C GLU A 253 10.86 -6.20 -13.28
N TYR A 254 11.42 -5.08 -12.83
CA TYR A 254 11.73 -4.91 -11.40
C TYR A 254 10.45 -4.96 -10.58
N ASN A 255 10.40 -5.87 -9.62
CA ASN A 255 9.33 -5.97 -8.66
C ASN A 255 9.73 -6.89 -7.49
N ILE A 256 8.87 -6.97 -6.48
CA ILE A 256 9.05 -7.81 -5.28
C ILE A 256 8.53 -9.25 -5.41
N TYR A 257 8.04 -9.66 -6.58
CA TYR A 257 7.44 -10.99 -6.78
C TYR A 257 8.46 -12.03 -7.28
N PRO A 258 8.24 -13.32 -6.98
CA PRO A 258 7.10 -13.91 -6.28
C PRO A 258 7.08 -13.60 -4.77
N LEU A 259 5.87 -13.43 -4.22
CA LEU A 259 5.64 -13.29 -2.78
C LEU A 259 4.76 -14.43 -2.27
N PRO A 260 4.89 -14.81 -0.98
CA PRO A 260 3.99 -15.77 -0.34
C PRO A 260 2.64 -15.11 -0.02
N ILE A 261 1.82 -14.86 -1.05
CA ILE A 261 0.50 -14.25 -0.89
C ILE A 261 -0.41 -15.22 -0.11
N PRO A 262 -0.99 -14.81 1.03
CA PRO A 262 -1.89 -15.68 1.79
C PRO A 262 -3.14 -16.07 0.99
N PRO A 263 -3.74 -17.25 1.22
CA PRO A 263 -5.04 -17.57 0.66
C PRO A 263 -6.11 -16.64 1.23
N ILE A 264 -7.16 -16.39 0.45
CA ILE A 264 -8.42 -15.84 0.96
C ILE A 264 -9.13 -16.96 1.71
N ASP A 265 -8.94 -17.02 3.03
CA ASP A 265 -9.51 -18.05 3.89
C ASP A 265 -9.68 -17.54 5.32
N PHE A 266 -10.68 -18.09 6.03
CA PHE A 266 -11.01 -17.66 7.38
C PHE A 266 -11.35 -18.87 8.26
N GLU A 267 -10.96 -18.83 9.53
CA GLU A 267 -11.22 -19.93 10.45
C GLU A 267 -12.72 -20.04 10.77
N PRO A 268 -13.29 -21.25 10.88
CA PRO A 268 -14.65 -21.43 11.36
C PRO A 268 -14.76 -21.17 12.87
N GLY A 269 -15.94 -20.78 13.32
CA GLY A 269 -16.25 -20.67 14.76
C GLY A 269 -15.65 -19.44 15.46
N LEU A 270 -15.32 -18.40 14.70
CA LEU A 270 -14.86 -17.12 15.22
C LEU A 270 -16.00 -16.35 15.91
N ASP A 271 -15.69 -15.73 17.05
CA ASP A 271 -16.55 -14.73 17.66
C ASP A 271 -16.49 -13.41 16.87
N PHE A 272 -15.30 -13.04 16.41
CA PHE A 272 -15.06 -11.80 15.67
C PHE A 272 -14.10 -12.02 14.49
N LEU A 273 -14.46 -11.56 13.29
CA LEU A 273 -13.56 -11.53 12.15
C LEU A 273 -13.35 -10.07 11.73
N LEU A 274 -12.14 -9.55 11.87
CA LEU A 274 -11.77 -8.19 11.50
C LEU A 274 -11.19 -8.18 10.08
N ILE A 275 -11.78 -7.39 9.17
CA ILE A 275 -11.34 -7.32 7.77
C ILE A 275 -11.13 -5.88 7.31
N ASP A 276 -10.04 -5.68 6.55
CA ASP A 276 -9.86 -4.51 5.67
C ASP A 276 -10.10 -4.93 4.22
N PHE A 277 -11.12 -4.33 3.58
CA PHE A 277 -11.45 -4.57 2.17
C PHE A 277 -10.71 -3.59 1.27
N PRO A 278 -10.41 -3.97 0.02
CA PRO A 278 -9.80 -3.05 -0.93
C PRO A 278 -10.75 -1.93 -1.37
N ALA A 279 -10.24 -0.72 -1.69
CA ALA A 279 -8.83 -0.38 -1.80
C ALA A 279 -8.35 0.65 -0.78
N ARG A 280 -7.12 0.51 -0.28
CA ARG A 280 -6.36 1.49 0.51
C ARG A 280 -4.96 1.56 -0.04
N PHE A 281 -4.38 2.76 -0.22
CA PHE A 281 -2.99 2.88 -0.73
C PHE A 281 -2.02 1.90 -0.04
N LEU A 282 -1.59 0.84 -0.76
CA LEU A 282 -0.94 -0.30 -0.12
C LEU A 282 0.36 0.11 0.57
N GLY A 283 1.11 1.02 -0.05
CA GLY A 283 2.40 1.48 0.47
C GLY A 283 2.29 2.09 1.87
N LEU A 284 1.11 2.51 2.33
CA LEU A 284 0.89 2.99 3.69
C LEU A 284 0.20 1.93 4.53
N MET A 285 0.88 1.39 5.54
CA MET A 285 0.35 0.30 6.39
C MET A 285 -0.95 0.69 7.13
N PRO A 286 -1.87 -0.26 7.41
CA PRO A 286 -3.16 0.03 8.02
C PRO A 286 -3.05 0.20 9.54
N ASN A 287 -2.58 1.37 9.99
CA ASN A 287 -2.36 1.64 11.42
C ASN A 287 -3.64 1.45 12.26
N GLY A 288 -4.79 1.94 11.77
CA GLY A 288 -6.07 1.80 12.45
C GLY A 288 -6.51 0.35 12.65
N LEU A 289 -6.38 -0.49 11.61
CA LEU A 289 -6.65 -1.93 11.68
C LEU A 289 -5.75 -2.60 12.73
N GLY A 290 -4.48 -2.20 12.78
CA GLY A 290 -3.50 -2.66 13.76
C GLY A 290 -3.88 -2.37 15.21
N TYR A 291 -4.32 -1.14 15.51
CA TYR A 291 -4.81 -0.80 16.85
C TYR A 291 -6.10 -1.55 17.20
N VAL A 292 -7.02 -1.74 16.25
CA VAL A 292 -8.24 -2.56 16.49
C VAL A 292 -7.88 -4.02 16.76
N ASN A 293 -6.91 -4.59 16.04
CA ASN A 293 -6.38 -5.92 16.34
C ASN A 293 -5.83 -6.00 17.78
N ASN A 294 -5.06 -5.00 18.23
CA ASN A 294 -4.57 -4.94 19.60
C ASN A 294 -5.70 -4.79 20.63
N ILE A 295 -6.76 -4.04 20.33
CA ILE A 295 -7.97 -4.00 21.16
C ILE A 295 -8.58 -5.39 21.29
N LEU A 296 -8.75 -6.14 20.19
CA LEU A 296 -9.34 -7.49 20.22
C LEU A 296 -8.56 -8.46 21.12
N LYS A 297 -7.22 -8.35 21.17
CA LYS A 297 -6.38 -9.13 22.10
C LYS A 297 -6.69 -8.91 23.58
N THR A 298 -7.23 -7.74 23.94
CA THR A 298 -7.61 -7.43 25.31
C THR A 298 -8.97 -8.02 25.70
N THR A 299 -9.71 -8.54 24.72
CA THR A 299 -11.02 -9.17 24.93
C THR A 299 -10.86 -10.69 25.05
N SER A 300 -11.90 -11.37 25.53
CA SER A 300 -11.92 -12.84 25.56
C SER A 300 -12.41 -13.49 24.25
N CYS A 301 -12.65 -12.70 23.19
CA CYS A 301 -13.25 -13.21 21.97
C CYS A 301 -12.23 -14.04 21.17
N ARG A 302 -12.68 -15.14 20.56
CA ARG A 302 -11.90 -15.83 19.52
C ARG A 302 -11.98 -15.00 18.25
N PHE A 303 -10.87 -14.40 17.82
CA PHE A 303 -10.86 -13.55 16.64
C PHE A 303 -9.79 -13.91 15.62
N GLN A 304 -10.00 -13.44 14.40
CA GLN A 304 -9.02 -13.44 13.33
C GLN A 304 -9.02 -12.05 12.69
N THR A 305 -7.83 -11.57 12.29
CA THR A 305 -7.68 -10.37 11.46
C THR A 305 -7.21 -10.81 10.07
N ALA A 306 -7.81 -10.24 9.03
CA ALA A 306 -7.41 -10.48 7.65
C ALA A 306 -7.40 -9.17 6.84
N ASP A 307 -6.33 -8.93 6.12
CA ASP A 307 -6.16 -7.77 5.24
C ASP A 307 -6.33 -8.21 3.78
N LEU A 308 -7.53 -8.02 3.24
CA LEU A 308 -7.82 -8.41 1.86
C LEU A 308 -7.37 -7.36 0.86
N ASP A 309 -7.14 -6.12 1.30
CA ASP A 309 -6.56 -5.05 0.49
C ASP A 309 -5.19 -5.46 -0.06
N MET A 310 -4.31 -5.91 0.84
CA MET A 310 -3.00 -6.47 0.51
C MET A 310 -3.07 -7.71 -0.39
N ILE A 311 -4.00 -8.62 -0.13
CA ILE A 311 -4.14 -9.85 -0.93
C ILE A 311 -4.59 -9.50 -2.36
N PHE A 312 -5.61 -8.65 -2.53
CA PHE A 312 -6.12 -8.26 -3.84
C PHE A 312 -5.05 -7.51 -4.64
N TYR A 313 -4.31 -6.61 -3.98
CA TYR A 313 -3.20 -5.89 -4.58
C TYR A 313 -2.16 -6.84 -5.17
N HIS A 314 -1.66 -7.78 -4.35
CA HIS A 314 -0.60 -8.68 -4.80
C HIS A 314 -1.09 -9.67 -5.85
N ARG A 315 -2.36 -10.07 -5.81
CA ARG A 315 -2.96 -10.89 -6.86
C ARG A 315 -3.03 -10.14 -8.18
N TYR A 316 -3.49 -8.88 -8.18
CA TYR A 316 -3.52 -8.03 -9.37
C TYR A 316 -2.14 -7.91 -10.02
N HIS A 317 -1.13 -7.55 -9.23
CA HIS A 317 0.23 -7.37 -9.74
C HIS A 317 0.90 -8.70 -10.10
N SER A 318 0.59 -9.79 -9.39
CA SER A 318 1.07 -11.11 -9.77
C SER A 318 0.56 -11.49 -11.15
N ARG A 319 -0.72 -11.28 -11.45
CA ARG A 319 -1.24 -11.52 -12.81
C ARG A 319 -0.53 -10.67 -13.85
N ARG A 320 -0.37 -9.36 -13.59
CA ARG A 320 0.31 -8.44 -14.52
C ARG A 320 1.76 -8.86 -14.80
N LEU A 321 2.53 -9.09 -13.76
CA LEU A 321 3.99 -9.27 -13.83
C LEU A 321 4.40 -10.72 -14.09
N LEU A 322 3.66 -11.68 -13.51
CA LEU A 322 4.05 -13.08 -13.51
C LEU A 322 3.51 -13.86 -14.70
N ASP A 323 2.37 -13.42 -15.25
CA ASP A 323 1.80 -13.96 -16.48
C ASP A 323 2.23 -13.14 -17.72
N GLY A 324 2.99 -12.05 -17.53
CA GLY A 324 3.50 -11.20 -18.62
C GLY A 324 2.44 -10.31 -19.29
N GLU A 325 1.33 -10.06 -18.60
CA GLU A 325 0.21 -9.25 -19.06
C GLU A 325 0.49 -7.76 -18.83
N LYS A 326 1.08 -7.08 -19.81
CA LYS A 326 1.42 -5.63 -19.66
C LYS A 326 0.21 -4.74 -19.42
N ARG A 327 -0.96 -5.13 -19.95
CA ARG A 327 -2.22 -4.37 -19.86
C ARG A 327 -3.34 -5.31 -19.46
N LEU A 328 -4.13 -4.89 -18.50
CA LEU A 328 -5.29 -5.62 -18.01
C LEU A 328 -6.54 -4.83 -18.33
N TYR A 329 -7.65 -5.50 -18.58
CA TYR A 329 -8.90 -4.86 -18.98
C TYR A 329 -10.07 -5.35 -18.11
N THR A 330 -11.01 -4.46 -17.81
CA THR A 330 -12.30 -4.80 -17.22
C THR A 330 -13.13 -5.64 -18.21
N PRO A 331 -14.18 -6.34 -17.76
CA PRO A 331 -15.08 -7.06 -18.67
C PRO A 331 -15.76 -6.20 -19.72
N SER A 332 -15.93 -4.89 -19.47
CA SER A 332 -16.44 -3.94 -20.47
C SER A 332 -15.37 -3.42 -21.44
N GLY A 333 -14.11 -3.82 -21.28
CA GLY A 333 -12.99 -3.47 -22.14
C GLY A 333 -12.22 -2.21 -21.74
N LYS A 334 -12.45 -1.65 -20.54
CA LYS A 334 -11.66 -0.51 -20.05
C LYS A 334 -10.30 -0.97 -19.53
N GLU A 335 -9.25 -0.21 -19.85
CA GLU A 335 -7.91 -0.52 -19.37
C GLU A 335 -7.78 -0.24 -17.86
N MET A 336 -7.19 -1.19 -17.14
CA MET A 336 -6.84 -1.07 -15.73
C MET A 336 -5.54 -0.26 -15.58
N PRO A 337 -5.44 0.67 -14.62
CA PRO A 337 -4.19 1.36 -14.31
C PRO A 337 -3.08 0.39 -13.95
N THR A 338 -1.82 0.70 -14.27
CA THR A 338 -0.66 -0.13 -13.90
C THR A 338 -0.58 -0.44 -12.40
N ASP A 339 -0.99 0.51 -11.56
CA ASP A 339 -1.17 0.37 -10.12
C ASP A 339 -2.51 0.99 -9.70
N PRO A 340 -3.58 0.18 -9.58
CA PRO A 340 -4.90 0.66 -9.17
C PRO A 340 -4.96 1.19 -7.73
N TRP A 341 -3.96 0.85 -6.90
CA TRP A 341 -3.84 1.34 -5.53
C TRP A 341 -2.87 2.51 -5.39
N GLY A 342 -2.19 2.90 -6.47
CA GLY A 342 -1.13 3.90 -6.44
C GLY A 342 -1.61 5.32 -6.12
N VAL A 343 -0.68 6.18 -5.68
CA VAL A 343 -0.91 7.59 -5.31
C VAL A 343 -1.44 8.46 -6.47
N THR A 344 -1.33 7.96 -7.70
CA THR A 344 -1.82 8.59 -8.93
C THR A 344 -3.22 8.18 -9.31
N THR A 345 -3.72 7.07 -8.76
CA THR A 345 -5.07 6.57 -9.03
C THR A 345 -6.02 7.31 -8.09
N THR A 346 -6.99 8.03 -8.66
CA THR A 346 -7.92 8.84 -7.88
C THR A 346 -8.90 7.95 -7.14
N GLU A 347 -9.43 8.42 -6.01
CA GLU A 347 -10.53 7.74 -5.30
C GLU A 347 -11.71 7.43 -6.25
N ASP A 348 -11.92 8.29 -7.26
CA ASP A 348 -12.93 8.12 -8.32
C ASP A 348 -12.81 6.80 -9.09
N PHE A 349 -11.61 6.23 -9.18
CA PHE A 349 -11.42 4.90 -9.77
C PHE A 349 -12.22 3.85 -8.99
N TRP A 350 -12.08 3.83 -7.67
CA TRP A 350 -12.75 2.85 -6.81
C TRP A 350 -14.25 3.13 -6.59
N TYR A 351 -14.73 4.30 -7.04
CA TYR A 351 -16.16 4.62 -7.11
C TYR A 351 -16.84 4.14 -8.41
N ASN A 352 -16.11 3.56 -9.35
CA ASN A 352 -16.68 3.02 -10.59
C ASN A 352 -16.87 1.49 -10.50
N PRO A 353 -18.12 0.99 -10.57
CA PRO A 353 -18.41 -0.44 -10.41
C PRO A 353 -17.75 -1.33 -11.46
N ASP A 354 -17.44 -0.80 -12.65
CA ASP A 354 -16.79 -1.54 -13.72
C ASP A 354 -15.35 -1.95 -13.37
N TYR A 355 -14.64 -1.16 -12.56
CA TYR A 355 -13.32 -1.55 -12.06
C TYR A 355 -13.40 -2.54 -10.90
N VAL A 356 -14.45 -2.47 -10.09
CA VAL A 356 -14.73 -3.48 -9.06
C VAL A 356 -15.06 -4.83 -9.70
N GLU A 357 -15.78 -4.82 -10.84
CA GLU A 357 -16.13 -6.03 -11.60
C GLU A 357 -14.90 -6.82 -12.08
N TYR A 358 -13.76 -6.16 -12.31
CA TYR A 358 -12.50 -6.85 -12.63
C TYR A 358 -12.14 -7.90 -11.56
N PHE A 359 -12.46 -7.63 -10.29
CA PHE A 359 -12.14 -8.48 -9.14
C PHE A 359 -13.23 -9.52 -8.82
N ARG A 360 -14.19 -9.78 -9.72
CA ARG A 360 -15.33 -10.68 -9.49
C ARG A 360 -14.93 -12.03 -8.87
N LYS A 361 -13.87 -12.67 -9.39
CA LYS A 361 -13.36 -13.96 -8.90
C LYS A 361 -12.92 -13.89 -7.43
N GLU A 362 -12.16 -12.86 -7.06
CA GLU A 362 -11.73 -12.64 -5.69
C GLU A 362 -12.89 -12.25 -4.75
N LEU A 363 -13.86 -11.46 -5.24
CA LEU A 363 -15.06 -11.06 -4.48
C LEU A 363 -15.96 -12.26 -4.17
N ASP A 364 -16.22 -13.10 -5.17
CA ASP A 364 -17.03 -14.32 -5.01
C ASP A 364 -16.34 -15.28 -4.04
N ARG A 365 -15.03 -15.51 -4.21
CA ARG A 365 -14.25 -16.32 -3.28
C ARG A 365 -14.29 -15.78 -1.85
N THR A 366 -14.11 -14.47 -1.68
CA THR A 366 -14.19 -13.83 -0.35
C THR A 366 -15.56 -14.08 0.28
N THR A 367 -16.63 -13.89 -0.49
CA THR A 367 -18.00 -14.10 -0.04
C THR A 367 -18.24 -15.56 0.38
N GLU A 368 -17.86 -16.52 -0.46
CA GLU A 368 -17.99 -17.96 -0.17
C GLU A 368 -17.26 -18.34 1.13
N ARG A 369 -16.03 -17.83 1.31
CA ARG A 369 -15.22 -18.12 2.49
C ARG A 369 -15.78 -17.49 3.75
N LEU A 370 -16.34 -16.28 3.66
CA LEU A 370 -17.04 -15.64 4.78
C LEU A 370 -18.31 -16.41 5.18
N ILE A 371 -19.09 -16.90 4.20
CA ILE A 371 -20.28 -17.73 4.44
C ILE A 371 -19.90 -19.05 5.12
N ALA A 372 -18.79 -19.66 4.69
CA ALA A 372 -18.28 -20.91 5.25
C ALA A 372 -17.74 -20.73 6.67
N ALA A 373 -16.97 -19.68 6.94
CA ALA A 373 -16.40 -19.39 8.25
C ALA A 373 -17.45 -18.98 9.29
N ASN A 374 -18.49 -18.28 8.82
CA ASN A 374 -19.66 -17.88 9.61
C ASN A 374 -19.33 -17.26 10.98
N PRO A 375 -18.54 -16.16 11.03
CA PRO A 375 -18.22 -15.49 12.29
C PRO A 375 -19.50 -14.91 12.92
N LYS A 376 -19.55 -14.84 14.26
CA LYS A 376 -20.68 -14.20 14.96
C LYS A 376 -20.74 -12.70 14.65
N ILE A 377 -19.57 -12.06 14.61
CA ILE A 377 -19.40 -10.63 14.32
C ILE A 377 -18.38 -10.47 13.19
N LEU A 378 -18.76 -9.75 12.13
CA LEU A 378 -17.86 -9.29 11.07
C LEU A 378 -17.54 -7.80 11.30
N GLY A 379 -16.30 -7.49 11.63
CA GLY A 379 -15.81 -6.12 11.80
C GLY A 379 -15.12 -5.61 10.54
N LEU A 380 -15.46 -4.41 10.08
CA LEU A 380 -14.92 -3.82 8.85
C LEU A 380 -14.30 -2.45 9.11
N SER A 381 -13.11 -2.20 8.54
CA SER A 381 -12.54 -0.85 8.42
C SER A 381 -13.03 -0.20 7.13
N LEU A 382 -13.82 0.86 7.23
CA LEU A 382 -14.40 1.54 6.08
C LEU A 382 -13.62 2.80 5.71
N HIS A 383 -13.30 2.89 4.43
CA HIS A 383 -12.74 4.03 3.74
C HIS A 383 -13.62 4.32 2.52
N GLY A 384 -13.72 5.56 2.07
CA GLY A 384 -14.50 5.89 0.87
C GLY A 384 -14.23 4.91 -0.29
N THR A 385 -12.97 4.65 -0.56
CA THR A 385 -12.47 3.77 -1.63
C THR A 385 -12.81 2.29 -1.50
N ASN A 386 -13.25 1.79 -0.35
CA ASN A 386 -13.65 0.38 -0.20
C ASN A 386 -15.17 0.19 -0.02
N ARG A 387 -15.97 1.25 -0.12
CA ARG A 387 -17.43 1.19 0.05
C ARG A 387 -18.12 0.28 -0.96
N LEU A 388 -17.81 0.39 -2.25
CA LEU A 388 -18.48 -0.42 -3.28
C LEU A 388 -18.24 -1.92 -3.09
N VAL A 389 -16.99 -2.30 -2.82
CA VAL A 389 -16.60 -3.68 -2.50
C VAL A 389 -17.33 -4.16 -1.24
N SER A 390 -17.34 -3.34 -0.19
CA SER A 390 -18.01 -3.66 1.08
C SER A 390 -19.51 -3.91 0.88
N THR A 391 -20.23 -2.97 0.25
CA THR A 391 -21.68 -3.08 0.02
C THR A 391 -22.03 -4.31 -0.82
N GLU A 392 -21.23 -4.64 -1.84
CA GLU A 392 -21.49 -5.81 -2.68
C GLU A 392 -21.37 -7.13 -1.90
N ILE A 393 -20.26 -7.32 -1.16
CA ILE A 393 -20.04 -8.52 -0.34
C ILE A 393 -21.12 -8.61 0.73
N ILE A 394 -21.40 -7.50 1.43
CA ILE A 394 -22.44 -7.45 2.47
C ILE A 394 -23.80 -7.82 1.89
N GLY A 395 -24.16 -7.33 0.70
CA GLY A 395 -25.42 -7.70 0.03
C GLY A 395 -25.57 -9.21 -0.13
N LYS A 396 -24.52 -9.91 -0.59
CA LYS A 396 -24.50 -11.37 -0.70
C LYS A 396 -24.54 -12.06 0.68
N LEU A 397 -23.81 -11.54 1.65
CA LEU A 397 -23.83 -12.07 3.03
C LEU A 397 -25.20 -11.94 3.68
N ARG A 398 -25.92 -10.84 3.48
CA ARG A 398 -27.27 -10.65 4.03
C ARG A 398 -28.29 -11.66 3.49
N LEU A 399 -28.10 -12.13 2.25
CA LEU A 399 -28.93 -13.21 1.68
C LEU A 399 -28.58 -14.58 2.28
N ALA A 400 -27.30 -14.87 2.51
CA ALA A 400 -26.82 -16.19 2.94
C ALA A 400 -26.76 -16.38 4.47
N ARG A 401 -26.55 -15.30 5.23
CA ARG A 401 -26.34 -15.24 6.69
C ARG A 401 -26.97 -13.95 7.28
N PRO A 402 -28.31 -13.80 7.20
CA PRO A 402 -29.00 -12.59 7.68
C PRO A 402 -28.81 -12.31 9.18
N GLU A 403 -28.42 -13.32 9.97
CA GLU A 403 -28.17 -13.24 11.40
C GLU A 403 -26.78 -12.71 11.79
N MET A 404 -25.83 -12.72 10.84
CA MET A 404 -24.46 -12.26 11.05
C MET A 404 -24.44 -10.78 11.42
N ILE A 405 -23.79 -10.44 12.53
CA ILE A 405 -23.71 -9.06 12.99
C ILE A 405 -22.54 -8.38 12.27
N ILE A 406 -22.78 -7.26 11.62
CA ILE A 406 -21.74 -6.51 10.91
C ILE A 406 -21.48 -5.18 11.64
N VAL A 407 -20.26 -4.98 12.08
CA VAL A 407 -19.78 -3.78 12.77
C VAL A 407 -18.81 -3.04 11.86
N VAL A 408 -18.93 -1.72 11.76
CA VAL A 408 -18.04 -0.89 10.94
C VAL A 408 -17.33 0.17 11.76
N GLY A 409 -16.06 0.45 11.42
CA GLY A 409 -15.24 1.54 11.93
C GLY A 409 -14.42 2.16 10.80
N GLY A 410 -13.31 2.82 11.12
CA GLY A 410 -12.40 3.39 10.12
C GLY A 410 -12.66 4.85 9.79
N TYR A 411 -11.99 5.37 8.75
CA TYR A 411 -11.94 6.79 8.43
C TYR A 411 -13.32 7.41 8.19
N ASP A 412 -14.19 6.67 7.52
CA ASP A 412 -15.55 7.11 7.20
C ASP A 412 -16.49 7.14 8.43
N CYS A 413 -16.02 6.57 9.54
CA CYS A 413 -16.69 6.54 10.83
C CYS A 413 -16.14 7.56 11.83
N ASN A 414 -15.44 8.61 11.37
CA ASN A 414 -14.85 9.61 12.26
C ASN A 414 -15.86 10.51 12.99
N ASN A 415 -17.12 10.58 12.54
CA ASN A 415 -18.13 11.49 13.06
C ASN A 415 -19.54 10.88 12.97
N ALA A 416 -20.32 10.96 14.04
CA ALA A 416 -21.70 10.48 14.08
C ALA A 416 -22.61 11.06 12.98
N LYS A 417 -22.34 12.27 12.49
CA LYS A 417 -23.10 12.88 11.39
C LYS A 417 -22.95 12.13 10.05
N THR A 418 -21.91 11.31 9.87
CA THR A 418 -21.76 10.49 8.65
C THR A 418 -22.66 9.26 8.66
N SER A 419 -23.23 8.90 9.82
CA SER A 419 -23.98 7.65 10.00
C SER A 419 -25.14 7.46 9.03
N PRO A 420 -25.97 8.45 8.66
CA PRO A 420 -27.12 8.22 7.77
C PRO A 420 -26.75 7.66 6.40
N ARG A 421 -25.49 7.83 5.96
CA ARG A 421 -24.99 7.32 4.67
C ARG A 421 -24.23 6.01 4.77
N VAL A 422 -23.85 5.63 5.97
CA VAL A 422 -22.97 4.48 6.21
C VAL A 422 -23.79 3.36 6.82
N ILE A 423 -24.49 3.64 7.92
CA ILE A 423 -25.13 2.63 8.78
C ILE A 423 -26.19 1.79 8.06
N GLU A 424 -26.69 2.18 6.89
CA GLU A 424 -27.73 1.42 6.18
C GLU A 424 -27.30 -0.01 5.83
N ASP A 425 -26.02 -0.28 5.60
CA ASP A 425 -25.53 -1.62 5.27
C ASP A 425 -25.08 -2.44 6.50
N TYR A 426 -24.85 -1.79 7.64
CA TYR A 426 -24.18 -2.37 8.82
C TYR A 426 -25.08 -2.37 10.05
N ASP A 427 -24.84 -3.26 11.01
CA ASP A 427 -25.66 -3.32 12.23
C ASP A 427 -25.20 -2.31 13.29
N TYR A 428 -23.89 -2.04 13.35
CA TYR A 428 -23.30 -1.08 14.28
C TYR A 428 -22.17 -0.31 13.63
N MET A 429 -21.98 0.93 14.05
CA MET A 429 -20.91 1.83 13.62
C MET A 429 -20.19 2.37 14.85
N VAL A 430 -18.90 2.09 14.95
CA VAL A 430 -18.01 2.61 15.99
C VAL A 430 -17.45 3.95 15.51
N ILE A 431 -17.72 5.00 16.27
CA ILE A 431 -17.36 6.37 15.92
C ILE A 431 -16.02 6.73 16.54
N PHE A 432 -15.11 7.23 15.71
CA PHE A 432 -13.79 7.73 16.09
C PHE A 432 -12.88 6.64 16.70
N GLU A 433 -12.34 6.85 17.90
CA GLU A 433 -11.44 5.91 18.59
C GLU A 433 -12.21 4.72 19.19
N ALA A 434 -11.78 3.50 18.86
CA ALA A 434 -12.51 2.27 19.16
C ALA A 434 -12.19 1.68 20.55
N GLU A 435 -11.13 2.14 21.20
CA GLU A 435 -10.53 1.57 22.41
C GLU A 435 -11.55 1.38 23.55
N ASN A 436 -12.39 2.39 23.79
CA ASN A 436 -13.38 2.39 24.86
C ASN A 436 -14.80 2.03 24.38
N SER A 437 -14.98 1.83 23.08
CA SER A 437 -16.30 1.62 22.44
C SER A 437 -16.49 0.17 22.01
N LEU A 438 -15.44 -0.44 21.44
CA LEU A 438 -15.51 -1.75 20.80
C LEU A 438 -15.54 -2.92 21.81
N PRO A 439 -14.71 -2.97 22.87
CA PRO A 439 -14.80 -4.05 23.86
C PRO A 439 -16.19 -4.22 24.50
N PRO A 440 -16.85 -3.16 25.04
CA PRO A 440 -18.17 -3.33 25.61
C PRO A 440 -19.23 -3.69 24.55
N LEU A 441 -19.03 -3.28 23.30
CA LEU A 441 -19.91 -3.67 22.18
C LEU A 441 -19.81 -5.18 21.91
N ILE A 442 -18.59 -5.71 21.81
CA ILE A 442 -18.35 -7.15 21.62
C ILE A 442 -18.97 -7.95 22.76
N ASP A 443 -18.68 -7.58 24.02
CA ASP A 443 -19.23 -8.27 25.20
C ASP A 443 -20.77 -8.28 25.20
N ALA A 444 -21.39 -7.17 24.79
CA ALA A 444 -22.84 -7.09 24.73
C ALA A 444 -23.41 -7.98 23.61
N LEU A 445 -22.79 -7.97 22.43
CA LEU A 445 -23.22 -8.78 21.28
C LEU A 445 -23.05 -10.28 21.52
N LEU A 446 -21.92 -10.70 22.12
CA LEU A 446 -21.66 -12.10 22.45
C LEU A 446 -22.58 -12.61 23.56
N ALA A 447 -23.04 -11.73 24.47
CA ALA A 447 -24.08 -12.04 25.44
C ALA A 447 -25.50 -12.06 24.85
N GLY A 448 -25.66 -11.91 23.53
CA GLY A 448 -26.96 -11.91 22.85
C GLY A 448 -27.77 -10.63 23.02
N ARG A 449 -27.17 -9.57 23.59
CA ARG A 449 -27.81 -8.25 23.70
C ARG A 449 -27.68 -7.56 22.33
N ARG A 450 -28.75 -6.92 21.84
CA ARG A 450 -28.77 -6.24 20.52
C ARG A 450 -29.28 -4.78 20.59
N HIS A 451 -29.68 -4.33 21.78
CA HIS A 451 -30.21 -2.99 21.99
C HIS A 451 -29.61 -2.42 23.27
N PHE A 452 -28.60 -1.58 23.12
CA PHE A 452 -27.91 -0.93 24.23
C PHE A 452 -27.34 0.41 23.79
N HIS A 453 -27.24 1.32 24.74
CA HIS A 453 -26.57 2.61 24.55
C HIS A 453 -25.11 2.45 25.00
N ILE A 454 -24.21 2.26 24.04
CA ILE A 454 -22.76 2.27 24.27
C ILE A 454 -22.22 3.60 23.74
N PRO A 455 -21.57 4.42 24.58
CA PRO A 455 -20.89 5.63 24.13
C PRO A 455 -19.93 5.32 22.97
N GLY A 456 -19.92 6.16 21.95
CA GLY A 456 -19.11 5.99 20.75
C GLY A 456 -19.69 5.00 19.74
N VAL A 457 -20.86 4.39 19.97
CA VAL A 457 -21.47 3.42 19.04
C VAL A 457 -22.83 3.89 18.56
N ILE A 458 -23.06 3.77 17.25
CA ILE A 458 -24.37 3.95 16.62
C ILE A 458 -24.88 2.58 16.19
N ALA A 459 -26.06 2.19 16.68
CA ALA A 459 -26.72 0.96 16.25
C ALA A 459 -27.75 1.24 15.14
N LYS A 460 -27.78 0.37 14.12
CA LYS A 460 -28.85 0.30 13.13
C LYS A 460 -30.11 -0.23 13.82
N SER A 461 -30.85 0.66 14.47
CA SER A 461 -32.19 0.34 14.92
C SER A 461 -33.16 1.40 14.44
N ARG A 462 -34.25 0.94 13.83
CA ARG A 462 -35.48 1.72 13.54
C ARG A 462 -36.11 2.35 14.80
N LEU A 463 -35.51 2.16 15.98
CA LEU A 463 -35.93 2.70 17.26
C LEU A 463 -35.34 4.09 17.56
N ALA A 464 -34.23 4.48 16.93
CA ALA A 464 -33.62 5.81 17.16
C ALA A 464 -34.56 6.95 16.72
N SER A 465 -35.36 6.72 15.67
CA SER A 465 -36.43 7.63 15.23
C SER A 465 -37.65 7.65 16.16
N VAL A 466 -37.80 6.69 17.08
CA VAL A 466 -38.91 6.59 18.04
C VAL A 466 -38.50 7.03 19.45
N LEU A 467 -37.20 6.98 19.81
CA LEU A 467 -36.71 7.28 21.17
C LEU A 467 -35.84 8.54 21.31
N GLY A 468 -35.46 9.23 20.23
CA GLY A 468 -34.82 10.54 20.30
C GLY A 468 -33.53 10.62 21.13
N THR A 469 -32.84 9.49 21.36
CA THR A 469 -31.63 9.47 22.20
C THR A 469 -30.45 10.01 21.40
N PRO A 470 -29.83 11.13 21.82
CA PRO A 470 -28.70 11.70 21.10
C PRO A 470 -27.47 10.79 21.21
N PHE A 471 -26.66 10.77 20.15
CA PHE A 471 -25.35 10.12 20.17
C PHE A 471 -24.49 10.68 21.31
N ALA A 472 -23.91 9.78 22.12
CA ALA A 472 -22.92 10.13 23.14
C ALA A 472 -21.53 9.67 22.70
N PRO A 473 -20.51 10.54 22.62
CA PRO A 473 -19.15 10.12 22.30
C PRO A 473 -18.54 9.30 23.44
N ALA A 474 -17.66 8.36 23.10
CA ALA A 474 -16.84 7.66 24.09
C ALA A 474 -15.75 8.56 24.65
N ALA A 475 -15.31 8.27 25.88
CA ALA A 475 -14.09 8.87 26.42
C ALA A 475 -12.89 8.42 25.59
N LEU A 476 -11.94 9.31 25.34
CA LEU A 476 -10.70 8.97 24.64
C LEU A 476 -9.69 8.38 25.63
N PRO A 477 -8.92 7.34 25.25
CA PRO A 477 -7.91 6.74 26.15
C PRO A 477 -6.78 7.73 26.44
N GLU A 478 -6.53 8.06 27.71
CA GLU A 478 -5.44 8.99 28.07
C GLU A 478 -4.05 8.40 27.80
N ASP A 479 -3.86 7.12 28.16
CA ASP A 479 -2.63 6.37 27.87
C ASP A 479 -2.75 5.68 26.51
N ILE A 480 -2.07 6.24 25.51
CA ILE A 480 -2.02 5.69 24.15
C ILE A 480 -1.14 4.42 24.10
N ASP A 481 -0.13 4.32 24.97
CA ASP A 481 0.84 3.21 24.93
C ASP A 481 0.28 1.91 25.53
N ALA A 482 -0.86 1.97 26.24
CA ALA A 482 -1.48 0.84 26.90
C ALA A 482 -1.80 -0.35 25.96
N LEU A 483 -2.05 -0.10 24.67
CA LEU A 483 -2.34 -1.15 23.67
C LEU A 483 -1.09 -1.71 22.96
N GLY A 484 0.06 -1.07 23.13
CA GLY A 484 1.24 -1.31 22.29
C GLY A 484 1.04 -0.88 20.83
N PHE A 485 2.15 -0.80 20.10
CA PHE A 485 2.12 -0.49 18.68
C PHE A 485 1.71 -1.73 17.84
N PRO A 486 1.12 -1.55 16.65
CA PRO A 486 0.78 -2.66 15.77
C PRO A 486 2.00 -3.41 15.21
N THR A 487 2.01 -4.74 15.32
CA THR A 487 3.06 -5.61 14.75
C THR A 487 2.58 -6.45 13.55
N TYR A 488 1.32 -6.28 13.14
CA TYR A 488 0.73 -6.93 11.94
C TYR A 488 0.84 -8.45 11.90
N GLU A 489 0.83 -9.12 13.07
CA GLU A 489 1.13 -10.56 13.22
C GLU A 489 0.26 -11.54 12.40
N TRP A 490 -0.83 -11.07 11.80
CA TRP A 490 -1.69 -11.88 10.92
C TRP A 490 -1.12 -12.04 9.51
N ALA A 491 -0.08 -11.28 9.14
CA ALA A 491 0.58 -11.34 7.84
C ALA A 491 2.09 -11.09 7.93
N ASP A 492 2.83 -11.53 6.92
CA ASP A 492 4.22 -11.12 6.77
C ASP A 492 4.28 -9.61 6.44
N ILE A 493 5.03 -8.85 7.24
CA ILE A 493 5.17 -7.41 7.09
C ILE A 493 5.76 -6.99 5.72
N GLN A 494 6.50 -7.87 5.05
CA GLN A 494 7.03 -7.59 3.71
C GLN A 494 5.92 -7.46 2.66
N LEU A 495 4.72 -8.00 2.91
CA LEU A 495 3.56 -7.84 2.03
C LEU A 495 2.95 -6.42 2.09
N TYR A 496 3.36 -5.58 3.04
CA TYR A 496 3.00 -4.16 3.02
C TYR A 496 3.92 -3.30 2.14
N ARG A 497 4.63 -3.93 1.21
CA ARG A 497 5.38 -3.27 0.15
C ARG A 497 4.56 -3.25 -1.12
N ASN A 498 4.55 -2.11 -1.80
CA ASN A 498 4.00 -2.02 -3.14
C ASN A 498 4.86 -2.83 -4.14
N TYR A 499 4.40 -3.04 -5.38
CA TYR A 499 5.11 -3.90 -6.34
C TYR A 499 6.55 -3.45 -6.64
N ASN A 500 6.89 -2.17 -6.38
CA ASN A 500 8.22 -1.58 -6.55
C ASN A 500 9.05 -1.54 -5.25
N ALA A 501 8.68 -2.33 -4.23
CA ALA A 501 9.32 -2.41 -2.92
C ALA A 501 9.14 -1.19 -2.00
N TYR A 502 8.33 -0.19 -2.39
CA TYR A 502 8.05 0.98 -1.57
C TYR A 502 7.13 0.62 -0.39
N GLN A 503 7.52 1.06 0.81
CA GLN A 503 6.75 0.91 2.04
C GLN A 503 6.95 2.14 2.91
N LEU A 504 5.84 2.68 3.41
CA LEU A 504 5.74 3.84 4.27
C LEU A 504 5.09 3.41 5.59
N ILE A 505 5.87 3.47 6.67
CA ILE A 505 5.43 3.04 8.00
C ILE A 505 4.83 4.23 8.73
N PRO A 506 3.52 4.21 9.03
CA PRO A 506 2.91 5.27 9.82
C PRO A 506 3.32 5.13 11.29
N ILE A 507 3.94 6.16 11.84
CA ILE A 507 4.23 6.31 13.26
C ILE A 507 3.39 7.45 13.81
N ILE A 508 2.98 7.35 15.07
CA ILE A 508 2.34 8.45 15.79
C ILE A 508 3.07 8.70 17.10
N LEU A 509 3.48 9.95 17.35
CA LEU A 509 3.93 10.38 18.67
C LEU A 509 2.75 10.86 19.53
N SER A 510 1.71 11.38 18.89
CA SER A 510 0.56 12.01 19.51
C SER A 510 -0.73 11.84 18.69
N ARG A 511 -1.86 11.91 19.38
CA ARG A 511 -3.21 11.98 18.80
C ARG A 511 -3.83 13.32 19.17
N GLY A 512 -4.57 13.94 18.24
CA GLY A 512 -5.17 15.26 18.42
C GLY A 512 -4.21 16.42 18.19
N CYS A 513 -4.64 17.65 18.50
CA CYS A 513 -3.87 18.87 18.19
C CYS A 513 -3.73 19.77 19.42
N ARG A 514 -2.50 20.06 19.86
CA ARG A 514 -2.28 20.91 21.04
C ARG A 514 -2.63 22.37 20.74
N TRP A 515 -2.44 22.80 19.49
CA TRP A 515 -2.76 24.17 19.08
C TRP A 515 -4.26 24.44 18.98
N SER A 516 -5.03 23.57 18.31
CA SER A 516 -6.51 23.56 18.21
C SER A 516 -7.23 24.90 17.92
N ARG A 517 -6.54 25.87 17.30
CA ARG A 517 -7.06 27.22 17.04
C ARG A 517 -7.15 27.61 15.57
N CYS A 518 -6.63 26.79 14.64
CA CYS A 518 -6.61 27.08 13.21
C CYS A 518 -8.03 27.19 12.63
N ASN A 519 -8.45 28.35 12.11
CA ASN A 519 -9.86 28.59 11.77
C ASN A 519 -10.45 27.60 10.75
N PHE A 520 -9.67 27.19 9.77
CA PHE A 520 -10.08 26.28 8.69
C PHE A 520 -10.03 24.79 9.06
N CYS A 521 -9.41 24.42 10.18
CA CYS A 521 -9.08 23.03 10.51
C CYS A 521 -10.16 22.38 11.38
N GLY A 522 -10.58 21.17 11.01
CA GLY A 522 -11.48 20.31 11.78
C GLY A 522 -10.79 19.37 12.78
N GLU A 523 -9.46 19.21 12.71
CA GLU A 523 -8.69 18.33 13.61
C GLU A 523 -8.38 19.00 14.95
N ARG A 524 -9.42 19.27 15.73
CA ARG A 524 -9.35 19.96 17.03
C ARG A 524 -9.56 19.02 18.21
N PHE A 525 -9.14 17.77 18.05
CA PHE A 525 -9.32 16.72 19.03
C PHE A 525 -8.39 16.89 20.23
N HIS A 526 -8.79 16.30 21.36
CA HIS A 526 -8.01 16.31 22.59
C HIS A 526 -6.61 15.72 22.37
N TRP A 527 -5.60 16.53 22.65
CA TRP A 527 -4.20 16.19 22.42
C TRP A 527 -3.63 15.34 23.55
N ARG A 528 -3.12 14.17 23.19
CA ARG A 528 -2.43 13.20 24.07
C ARG A 528 -1.19 12.71 23.33
N ARG A 529 -0.15 12.32 24.06
CA ARG A 529 1.08 11.81 23.47
C ARG A 529 1.56 10.53 24.13
N ARG A 530 2.33 9.77 23.37
CA ARG A 530 3.05 8.58 23.81
C ARG A 530 4.35 8.95 24.52
N ASP A 531 4.94 7.96 25.17
CA ASP A 531 6.31 8.01 25.66
C ASP A 531 7.30 7.99 24.47
N PRO A 532 8.20 8.99 24.35
CA PRO A 532 9.25 8.99 23.33
C PRO A 532 10.07 7.70 23.25
N VAL A 533 10.30 7.02 24.37
CA VAL A 533 11.04 5.74 24.41
C VAL A 533 10.24 4.64 23.72
N LYS A 534 8.91 4.60 23.92
CA LYS A 534 8.01 3.63 23.28
C LYS A 534 7.88 3.85 21.78
N VAL A 535 7.94 5.10 21.34
CA VAL A 535 8.01 5.42 19.90
C VAL A 535 9.34 4.96 19.30
N ALA A 536 10.45 5.11 20.03
CA ALA A 536 11.74 4.56 19.58
C ALA A 536 11.74 3.02 19.55
N ASP A 537 11.09 2.35 20.51
CA ASP A 537 10.90 0.88 20.49
C ASP A 537 10.18 0.41 19.21
N GLU A 538 9.13 1.14 18.80
CA GLU A 538 8.38 0.85 17.57
C GLU A 538 9.25 1.04 16.31
N ILE A 539 9.95 2.17 16.22
CA ILE A 539 10.84 2.47 15.08
C ILE A 539 11.95 1.41 14.97
N GLU A 540 12.55 1.02 16.11
CA GLU A 540 13.57 -0.03 16.16
C GLU A 540 13.01 -1.37 15.68
N TRP A 541 11.84 -1.78 16.19
CA TRP A 541 11.19 -3.03 15.79
C TRP A 541 10.94 -3.06 14.27
N PHE A 542 10.39 -2.00 13.70
CA PHE A 542 10.20 -1.92 12.26
C PHE A 542 11.53 -1.90 11.49
N ALA A 543 12.55 -1.18 11.99
CA ALA A 543 13.87 -1.17 11.38
C ALA A 543 14.50 -2.57 11.34
N ASP A 544 14.36 -3.34 12.40
CA ASP A 544 14.83 -4.72 12.45
C ASP A 544 14.04 -5.64 11.50
N ASN A 545 12.79 -5.29 11.19
CA ASN A 545 11.92 -6.01 10.25
C ASN A 545 11.91 -5.41 8.82
N GLY A 546 12.96 -4.68 8.44
CA GLY A 546 13.15 -4.19 7.07
C GLY A 546 12.44 -2.86 6.75
N GLY A 547 11.79 -2.24 7.72
CA GLY A 547 11.20 -0.91 7.65
C GLY A 547 12.24 0.20 7.59
N ARG A 548 12.15 1.11 6.63
CA ARG A 548 13.19 2.14 6.42
C ARG A 548 12.64 3.54 6.27
N LEU A 549 11.38 3.68 5.85
CA LEU A 549 10.74 4.97 5.65
C LEU A 549 9.56 5.12 6.61
N PHE A 550 9.64 6.09 7.50
CA PHE A 550 8.69 6.33 8.57
C PHE A 550 7.99 7.67 8.36
N HIS A 551 6.67 7.69 8.46
CA HIS A 551 5.86 8.90 8.39
C HIS A 551 5.20 9.15 9.74
N PHE A 552 5.63 10.21 10.43
CA PHE A 552 4.91 10.73 11.59
C PHE A 552 3.57 11.31 11.13
N ASN A 553 2.50 10.56 11.37
CA ASN A 553 1.14 10.83 10.92
C ASN A 553 0.30 11.53 12.00
N ASP A 554 0.97 12.34 12.82
CA ASP A 554 0.36 13.15 13.87
C ASP A 554 -0.41 14.34 13.28
N SER A 555 -1.58 14.66 13.84
CA SER A 555 -2.27 15.94 13.59
C SER A 555 -1.43 17.16 14.02
N ASP A 556 -0.61 17.01 15.07
CA ASP A 556 0.28 18.05 15.58
C ASP A 556 1.55 17.46 16.21
N LEU A 557 2.48 16.97 15.37
CA LEU A 557 3.80 16.49 15.82
C LEU A 557 4.57 17.58 16.58
N SER A 558 4.38 18.84 16.19
CA SER A 558 4.95 20.01 16.88
C SER A 558 4.30 20.30 18.23
N GLY A 559 3.28 19.55 18.66
CA GLY A 559 2.56 19.81 19.92
C GLY A 559 3.50 19.80 21.13
N ASP A 560 4.55 18.98 21.10
CA ASP A 560 5.61 18.93 22.10
C ASP A 560 6.98 18.73 21.43
N PRO A 561 7.67 19.83 21.04
CA PRO A 561 8.98 19.75 20.41
C PRO A 561 10.01 18.95 21.18
N GLU A 562 10.02 19.04 22.51
CA GLU A 562 10.99 18.32 23.33
C GLU A 562 10.71 16.82 23.33
N ALA A 563 9.45 16.39 23.20
CA ALA A 563 9.12 14.99 22.99
C ALA A 563 9.65 14.47 21.64
N VAL A 564 9.49 15.23 20.55
CA VAL A 564 10.09 14.89 19.24
C VAL A 564 11.61 14.77 19.36
N ARG A 565 12.24 15.76 20.02
CA ARG A 565 13.69 15.74 20.26
C ARG A 565 14.11 14.54 21.12
N ALA A 566 13.29 14.12 22.09
CA ALA A 566 13.55 12.96 22.92
C ALA A 566 13.50 11.66 22.11
N VAL A 567 12.53 11.51 21.19
CA VAL A 567 12.51 10.38 20.23
C VAL A 567 13.80 10.36 19.42
N CYS A 568 14.18 11.49 18.82
CA CYS A 568 15.41 11.59 18.03
C CYS A 568 16.66 11.22 18.84
N LYS A 569 16.80 11.74 20.06
CA LYS A 569 17.94 11.42 20.94
C LYS A 569 17.98 9.93 21.30
N GLU A 570 16.82 9.31 21.49
CA GLU A 570 16.75 7.88 21.81
C GLU A 570 17.16 7.01 20.61
N ILE A 571 16.72 7.38 19.40
CA ILE A 571 17.16 6.75 18.13
C ILE A 571 18.68 6.83 17.99
N ILE A 572 19.26 8.02 18.17
CA ILE A 572 20.71 8.26 18.10
C ILE A 572 21.44 7.44 19.17
N ARG A 573 20.94 7.44 20.42
CA ARG A 573 21.54 6.71 21.55
C ARG A 573 21.59 5.20 21.30
N ARG A 574 20.55 4.64 20.70
CA ARG A 574 20.48 3.21 20.34
C ARG A 574 21.30 2.86 19.11
N GLY A 575 21.63 3.85 18.29
CA GLY A 575 22.36 3.64 17.03
C GLY A 575 21.48 3.02 15.95
N ILE A 576 20.17 3.33 15.95
CA ILE A 576 19.25 2.93 14.87
C ILE A 576 19.66 3.70 13.61
N ARG A 577 20.09 2.99 12.57
CA ARG A 577 20.63 3.55 11.33
C ARG A 577 19.79 3.14 10.12
N ASP A 578 20.05 3.79 9.00
CA ASP A 578 19.41 3.55 7.70
C ASP A 578 17.89 3.81 7.70
N VAL A 579 17.42 4.65 8.62
CA VAL A 579 16.01 5.07 8.67
C VAL A 579 15.85 6.49 8.13
N THR A 580 14.82 6.71 7.34
CA THR A 580 14.36 8.03 6.91
C THR A 580 13.02 8.32 7.56
N MET A 581 12.96 9.41 8.31
CA MET A 581 11.73 9.91 8.90
C MET A 581 11.23 11.12 8.12
N VAL A 582 9.92 11.17 7.93
CA VAL A 582 9.20 12.32 7.36
C VAL A 582 8.04 12.68 8.27
N GLY A 583 7.64 13.94 8.26
CA GLY A 583 6.53 14.40 9.08
C GLY A 583 6.15 15.83 8.78
N GLN A 584 5.09 16.29 9.44
CA GLN A 584 4.63 17.66 9.33
C GLN A 584 4.80 18.40 10.65
N LEU A 585 5.43 19.58 10.60
CA LEU A 585 5.59 20.46 11.74
C LEU A 585 4.81 21.76 11.51
N ARG A 586 4.11 22.23 12.54
CA ARG A 586 3.74 23.64 12.66
C ARG A 586 4.99 24.47 12.98
N VAL A 587 5.14 25.64 12.35
CA VAL A 587 6.13 26.65 12.77
C VAL A 587 5.87 27.03 14.23
N GLN A 588 6.89 26.97 15.08
CA GLN A 588 6.78 27.18 16.53
C GLN A 588 7.83 28.17 17.01
N LYS A 589 7.53 28.84 18.12
CA LYS A 589 8.53 29.65 18.83
C LYS A 589 9.47 28.72 19.58
N GLY A 590 10.76 29.04 19.59
CA GLY A 590 11.77 28.29 20.34
C GLY A 590 12.49 27.21 19.53
N TYR A 591 12.12 27.00 18.26
CA TYR A 591 12.96 26.22 17.36
C TYR A 591 14.31 26.90 17.14
N THR A 592 15.35 26.08 17.07
CA THR A 592 16.74 26.49 16.91
C THR A 592 17.42 25.63 15.86
N GLU A 593 18.56 26.06 15.35
CA GLU A 593 19.37 25.26 14.42
C GLU A 593 19.80 23.91 15.05
N ASP A 594 20.17 23.90 16.32
CA ASP A 594 20.55 22.69 17.07
C ASP A 594 19.41 21.66 17.14
N TYR A 595 18.17 22.13 17.31
CA TYR A 595 17.00 21.26 17.27
C TYR A 595 16.94 20.49 15.95
N PHE A 596 17.07 21.17 14.82
CA PHE A 596 16.99 20.52 13.50
C PHE A 596 18.22 19.68 13.17
N LYS A 597 19.41 20.01 13.71
CA LYS A 597 20.59 19.13 13.62
C LYS A 597 20.34 17.77 14.27
N VAL A 598 19.73 17.75 15.47
CA VAL A 598 19.35 16.50 16.15
C VAL A 598 18.31 15.71 15.34
N LEU A 599 17.32 16.39 14.75
CA LEU A 599 16.34 15.73 13.88
C LEU A 599 17.02 15.11 12.65
N LYS A 600 17.94 15.82 12.00
CA LYS A 600 18.70 15.32 10.86
C LYS A 600 19.51 14.09 11.24
N GLU A 601 20.24 14.15 12.34
CA GLU A 601 21.10 13.07 12.83
C GLU A 601 20.28 11.80 13.15
N ALA A 602 19.08 11.95 13.70
CA ALA A 602 18.18 10.83 13.95
C ALA A 602 17.57 10.23 12.67
N GLY A 603 17.63 10.93 11.53
CA GLY A 603 17.15 10.42 10.24
C GLY A 603 16.00 11.21 9.62
N PHE A 604 15.61 12.40 10.11
CA PHE A 604 14.64 13.22 9.38
C PHE A 604 15.20 13.65 8.02
N GLY A 605 14.57 13.15 6.95
CA GLY A 605 14.97 13.43 5.57
C GLY A 605 14.18 14.57 4.95
N ASN A 606 12.90 14.70 5.30
CA ASN A 606 12.01 15.73 4.80
C ASN A 606 11.01 16.16 5.87
N LEU A 607 10.75 17.46 5.97
CA LEU A 607 9.74 18.05 6.83
C LEU A 607 8.80 18.96 6.04
N ARG A 608 7.51 18.77 6.27
CA ARG A 608 6.45 19.62 5.74
C ARG A 608 6.05 20.68 6.74
N TYR A 609 5.83 21.91 6.26
CA TYR A 609 5.30 23.00 7.07
C TYR A 609 3.98 23.50 6.48
N GLY A 610 2.92 23.43 7.28
CA GLY A 610 1.70 24.17 6.99
C GLY A 610 1.97 25.66 7.22
N ILE A 611 2.42 26.38 6.18
CA ILE A 611 2.52 27.84 6.23
C ILE A 611 1.12 28.43 6.15
N ASP A 612 0.31 27.86 5.25
CA ASP A 612 -1.11 28.10 4.96
C ASP A 612 -1.41 29.52 4.48
N GLY A 613 -0.93 30.55 5.17
CA GLY A 613 -0.95 31.94 4.71
C GLY A 613 0.41 32.59 4.89
N TRP A 614 0.86 33.34 3.86
CA TRP A 614 2.18 33.96 3.85
C TRP A 614 2.13 35.49 3.72
N SER A 615 1.10 36.10 4.31
CA SER A 615 0.94 37.55 4.44
C SER A 615 0.70 37.93 5.90
N LYS A 616 0.93 39.19 6.29
CA LYS A 616 0.68 39.65 7.67
C LYS A 616 -0.78 39.52 8.07
N ASN A 617 -1.72 39.69 7.13
CA ASN A 617 -3.14 39.56 7.38
C ASN A 617 -3.55 38.08 7.46
N THR A 618 -3.16 37.26 6.49
CA THR A 618 -3.54 35.84 6.43
C THR A 618 -3.07 35.06 7.64
N LEU A 619 -1.88 35.35 8.18
CA LEU A 619 -1.41 34.76 9.45
C LEU A 619 -2.34 35.08 10.64
N LYS A 620 -2.91 36.29 10.69
CA LYS A 620 -3.90 36.67 11.72
C LYS A 620 -5.24 35.96 11.49
N LEU A 621 -5.64 35.79 10.24
CA LEU A 621 -6.89 35.15 9.84
C LEU A 621 -6.87 33.64 10.09
N HIS A 622 -5.78 32.94 9.77
CA HIS A 622 -5.66 31.50 10.02
C HIS A 622 -5.53 31.15 11.51
N LYS A 623 -5.06 32.09 12.34
CA LYS A 623 -4.83 31.89 13.78
C LYS A 623 -3.85 30.75 14.10
N LYS A 624 -2.77 30.62 13.32
CA LYS A 624 -1.77 29.57 13.53
C LYS A 624 -0.68 29.91 14.54
N GLY A 625 -0.61 31.16 15.02
CA GLY A 625 0.23 31.52 16.17
C GLY A 625 1.73 31.66 15.88
N TYR A 626 2.10 31.97 14.63
CA TYR A 626 3.47 32.32 14.25
C TYR A 626 3.47 33.56 13.34
N THR A 627 4.65 34.17 13.15
CA THR A 627 4.87 35.39 12.38
C THR A 627 5.68 35.10 11.10
N LEU A 628 5.76 36.08 10.19
CA LEU A 628 6.61 35.98 9.00
C LEU A 628 8.08 35.69 9.35
N GLY A 629 8.63 36.41 10.34
CA GLY A 629 10.01 36.19 10.77
C GLY A 629 10.26 34.77 11.28
N MET A 630 9.33 34.20 12.03
CA MET A 630 9.43 32.82 12.50
C MET A 630 9.40 31.81 11.35
N ILE A 631 8.63 32.06 10.30
CA ILE A 631 8.62 31.22 9.09
C ILE A 631 10.01 31.26 8.46
N GLU A 632 10.55 32.46 8.20
CA GLU A 632 11.86 32.62 7.57
C GLU A 632 12.99 31.96 8.36
N GLU A 633 13.00 32.11 9.69
CA GLU A 633 13.97 31.48 10.58
C GLU A 633 13.86 29.95 10.54
N VAL A 634 12.65 29.40 10.73
CA VAL A 634 12.45 27.95 10.80
C VAL A 634 12.80 27.28 9.48
N LEU A 635 12.37 27.84 8.33
CA LEU A 635 12.75 27.30 7.02
C LEU A 635 14.29 27.31 6.84
N SER A 636 14.94 28.40 7.26
CA SER A 636 16.40 28.52 7.21
C SER A 636 17.10 27.49 8.10
N TYR A 637 16.65 27.29 9.33
CA TYR A 637 17.24 26.32 10.26
C TYR A 637 17.10 24.89 9.73
N THR A 638 15.93 24.52 9.23
CA THR A 638 15.68 23.19 8.68
C THR A 638 16.52 22.92 7.44
N LYS A 639 16.60 23.89 6.52
CA LYS A 639 17.41 23.77 5.30
C LYS A 639 18.90 23.68 5.61
N SER A 640 19.38 24.50 6.55
CA SER A 640 20.80 24.52 6.97
C SER A 640 21.21 23.23 7.68
N ALA A 641 20.27 22.54 8.35
CA ALA A 641 20.48 21.21 8.90
C ALA A 641 20.52 20.09 7.83
N GLY A 642 20.26 20.39 6.56
CA GLY A 642 20.26 19.40 5.48
C GLY A 642 19.00 18.53 5.42
N ILE A 643 17.89 19.02 5.97
CA ILE A 643 16.56 18.38 5.88
C ILE A 643 15.82 19.01 4.70
N GLY A 644 15.18 18.19 3.85
CA GLY A 644 14.32 18.68 2.78
C GLY A 644 13.09 19.39 3.32
N VAL A 645 12.65 20.46 2.67
CA VAL A 645 11.58 21.32 3.20
C VAL A 645 10.44 21.42 2.18
N GLY A 646 9.28 20.85 2.53
CA GLY A 646 8.03 21.06 1.82
C GLY A 646 7.18 22.12 2.51
N ILE A 647 6.45 22.94 1.75
CA ILE A 647 5.49 23.90 2.31
C ILE A 647 4.09 23.69 1.78
N ASN A 648 3.09 23.97 2.61
CA ASN A 648 1.68 23.93 2.26
C ASN A 648 1.05 25.32 2.36
N LEU A 649 0.16 25.64 1.42
CA LEU A 649 -0.58 26.90 1.34
C LEU A 649 -2.09 26.66 1.16
N VAL A 650 -2.88 27.54 1.77
CA VAL A 650 -4.34 27.56 1.70
C VAL A 650 -4.79 28.97 1.32
N ILE A 651 -5.32 29.12 0.11
CA ILE A 651 -5.69 30.42 -0.45
C ILE A 651 -7.20 30.62 -0.50
N GLY A 652 -7.65 31.87 -0.51
CA GLY A 652 -9.05 32.22 -0.64
C GLY A 652 -9.86 32.11 0.64
N ILE A 653 -9.23 32.36 1.79
CA ILE A 653 -9.90 32.37 3.09
C ILE A 653 -10.72 33.66 3.30
N PRO A 654 -11.79 33.64 4.13
CA PRO A 654 -12.55 34.85 4.45
C PRO A 654 -11.64 35.95 5.01
N GLY A 655 -11.76 37.16 4.45
CA GLY A 655 -10.96 38.33 4.82
C GLY A 655 -9.63 38.50 4.06
N GLU A 656 -9.24 37.55 3.20
CA GLU A 656 -8.02 37.65 2.40
C GLU A 656 -8.21 38.57 1.18
N THR A 657 -7.28 39.51 1.00
CA THR A 657 -7.31 40.53 -0.06
C THR A 657 -6.35 40.19 -1.20
N ASP A 658 -6.45 40.90 -2.33
CA ASP A 658 -5.50 40.68 -3.43
C ASP A 658 -4.07 41.14 -3.08
N ALA A 659 -3.93 42.14 -2.21
CA ALA A 659 -2.65 42.56 -1.65
C ALA A 659 -2.02 41.48 -0.76
N ASP A 660 -2.83 40.61 -0.14
CA ASP A 660 -2.32 39.46 0.62
C ASP A 660 -1.75 38.37 -0.29
N ILE A 661 -2.34 38.20 -1.48
CA ILE A 661 -1.81 37.31 -2.52
C ILE A 661 -0.50 37.85 -3.05
N ASP A 662 -0.40 39.16 -3.30
CA ASP A 662 0.85 39.80 -3.71
C ASP A 662 1.95 39.62 -2.65
N GLU A 663 1.65 39.91 -1.36
CA GLU A 663 2.62 39.69 -0.27
C GLU A 663 3.00 38.20 -0.13
N THR A 664 2.06 37.28 -0.39
CA THR A 664 2.33 35.84 -0.39
C THR A 664 3.29 35.45 -1.51
N ILE A 665 3.08 35.94 -2.74
CA ILE A 665 3.96 35.72 -3.89
C ILE A 665 5.36 36.29 -3.61
N ASP A 666 5.45 37.52 -3.12
CA ASP A 666 6.71 38.16 -2.75
C ASP A 666 7.47 37.33 -1.71
N ASN A 667 6.78 36.82 -0.69
CA ASN A 667 7.41 35.99 0.34
C ASN A 667 7.83 34.61 -0.17
N ILE A 668 7.07 34.00 -1.08
CA ILE A 668 7.45 32.76 -1.77
C ILE A 668 8.76 32.98 -2.54
N ILE A 669 8.82 34.04 -3.37
CA ILE A 669 10.00 34.37 -4.19
C ILE A 669 11.20 34.68 -3.29
N LYS A 670 11.01 35.52 -2.26
CA LYS A 670 12.06 35.91 -1.31
C LYS A 670 12.67 34.71 -0.58
N ASN A 671 11.87 33.67 -0.29
CA ASN A 671 12.31 32.50 0.48
C ASN A 671 12.52 31.24 -0.37
N ARG A 672 12.52 31.34 -1.69
CA ARG A 672 12.62 30.19 -2.62
C ARG A 672 13.82 29.28 -2.37
N ASP A 673 14.93 29.82 -1.87
CA ASP A 673 16.16 29.04 -1.58
C ASP A 673 16.10 28.34 -0.20
N LYS A 674 15.07 28.60 0.60
CA LYS A 674 14.87 28.04 1.95
C LYS A 674 13.87 26.88 1.99
N PHE A 675 13.22 26.56 0.88
CA PHE A 675 12.36 25.38 0.74
C PHE A 675 12.61 24.68 -0.59
N ASP A 676 12.23 23.40 -0.69
CA ASP A 676 12.50 22.56 -1.86
C ASP A 676 11.33 22.51 -2.83
N LEU A 677 10.09 22.55 -2.33
CA LEU A 677 8.89 22.60 -3.15
C LEU A 677 7.64 23.07 -2.37
N ILE A 678 6.65 23.55 -3.10
CA ILE A 678 5.28 23.72 -2.59
C ILE A 678 4.56 22.39 -2.74
N GLU A 679 4.37 21.67 -1.64
CA GLU A 679 3.88 20.29 -1.65
C GLU A 679 2.36 20.23 -1.72
N ASN A 680 1.68 21.17 -1.07
CA ASN A 680 0.24 21.35 -1.18
C ASN A 680 -0.09 22.81 -1.46
N LEU A 681 -0.91 23.04 -2.48
CA LEU A 681 -1.45 24.35 -2.80
C LEU A 681 -2.94 24.19 -3.07
N ASN A 682 -3.77 24.56 -2.09
CA ASN A 682 -5.21 24.32 -2.13
C ASN A 682 -5.98 25.63 -1.94
N THR A 683 -7.13 25.73 -2.60
CA THR A 683 -8.15 26.72 -2.23
C THR A 683 -8.83 26.27 -0.94
N LEU A 684 -9.27 27.21 -0.09
CA LEU A 684 -10.00 26.90 1.13
C LEU A 684 -11.20 26.00 0.83
N ILE A 685 -11.23 24.84 1.48
CA ILE A 685 -12.38 23.95 1.54
C ILE A 685 -13.08 24.12 2.89
N LEU A 686 -14.41 24.15 2.88
CA LEU A 686 -15.20 24.28 4.09
C LEU A 686 -15.40 22.89 4.71
N THR A 687 -14.54 22.52 5.64
CA THR A 687 -14.51 21.18 6.26
C THR A 687 -15.38 21.12 7.51
N THR A 688 -16.00 19.96 7.73
CA THR A 688 -16.76 19.66 8.94
C THR A 688 -15.90 19.88 10.20
N ALA A 689 -16.54 20.29 11.30
CA ALA A 689 -15.91 20.65 12.57
C ALA A 689 -14.94 21.86 12.57
N SER A 690 -14.65 22.48 11.42
CA SER A 690 -13.94 23.77 11.39
C SER A 690 -14.83 24.91 11.92
N VAL A 691 -14.24 26.02 12.40
CA VAL A 691 -15.08 27.14 12.87
C VAL A 691 -15.81 27.85 11.73
N TYR A 692 -15.27 27.75 10.51
CA TYR A 692 -15.95 28.21 9.30
C TYR A 692 -17.21 27.39 9.00
N TRP A 693 -17.22 26.11 9.35
CA TRP A 693 -18.40 25.27 9.25
C TRP A 693 -19.39 25.52 10.38
N THR A 694 -18.92 25.58 11.63
CA THR A 694 -19.82 25.66 12.79
C THR A 694 -20.52 27.01 12.93
N ASP A 695 -19.89 28.09 12.46
CA ASP A 695 -20.43 29.45 12.55
C ASP A 695 -20.02 30.27 11.31
N PRO A 696 -20.52 29.93 10.11
CA PRO A 696 -20.11 30.58 8.87
C PRO A 696 -20.40 32.08 8.87
N ALA A 697 -21.56 32.48 9.40
CA ALA A 697 -22.02 33.86 9.42
C ALA A 697 -21.06 34.80 10.16
N LYS A 698 -20.47 34.34 11.28
CA LYS A 698 -19.46 35.10 12.04
C LYS A 698 -18.22 35.46 11.24
N PHE A 699 -17.88 34.67 10.23
CA PHE A 699 -16.74 34.90 9.36
C PHE A 699 -17.14 35.50 8.00
N GLY A 700 -18.38 35.98 7.88
CA GLY A 700 -18.92 36.55 6.65
C GLY A 700 -19.11 35.50 5.54
N ILE A 701 -19.15 34.21 5.87
CA ILE A 701 -19.40 33.12 4.93
C ILE A 701 -20.91 33.02 4.69
N VAL A 702 -21.30 33.07 3.42
CA VAL A 702 -22.68 32.92 2.96
C VAL A 702 -22.78 31.62 2.17
N LEU A 703 -23.70 30.74 2.59
CA LEU A 703 -23.96 29.46 1.95
C LEU A 703 -25.07 29.59 0.89
N GLN A 704 -24.96 28.83 -0.18
CA GLN A 704 -26.00 28.64 -1.19
C GLN A 704 -26.88 27.46 -0.78
N GLY A 705 -27.91 27.74 0.01
CA GLY A 705 -28.85 26.73 0.51
C GLY A 705 -28.90 26.67 2.03
N ASN A 706 -29.70 25.74 2.54
CA ASN A 706 -29.85 25.51 3.97
C ASN A 706 -28.68 24.65 4.50
N MET A 707 -28.12 25.01 5.66
CA MET A 707 -27.03 24.25 6.28
C MET A 707 -27.41 22.78 6.51
N GLU A 708 -28.58 22.48 7.07
CA GLU A 708 -29.01 21.11 7.38
C GLU A 708 -29.04 20.23 6.12
N GLU A 709 -29.57 20.77 5.01
CA GLU A 709 -29.59 20.08 3.72
C GLU A 709 -28.18 19.86 3.16
N LEU A 710 -27.30 20.85 3.31
CA LEU A 710 -25.91 20.76 2.91
C LEU A 710 -25.13 19.75 3.75
N GLU A 711 -25.35 19.67 5.07
CA GLU A 711 -24.70 18.67 5.93
C GLU A 711 -25.10 17.25 5.52
N VAL A 712 -26.38 17.03 5.18
CA VAL A 712 -26.87 15.74 4.67
C VAL A 712 -26.23 15.40 3.32
N LYS A 713 -26.09 16.38 2.42
CA LYS A 713 -25.55 16.18 1.06
C LYS A 713 -24.01 16.17 1.00
N TYR A 714 -23.33 16.77 1.96
CA TYR A 714 -21.89 16.99 1.95
C TYR A 714 -21.27 16.89 3.35
N PRO A 715 -21.39 15.76 4.05
CA PRO A 715 -21.13 15.65 5.51
C PRO A 715 -19.68 15.91 5.93
N VAL A 716 -18.74 15.93 4.99
CA VAL A 716 -17.30 16.14 5.25
C VAL A 716 -16.83 17.50 4.77
N VAL A 717 -17.22 17.92 3.56
CA VAL A 717 -16.78 19.17 2.93
C VAL A 717 -17.89 19.78 2.10
N ILE A 718 -18.27 21.05 2.35
CA ILE A 718 -19.18 21.78 1.47
C ILE A 718 -18.40 22.23 0.23
N PRO A 719 -18.85 21.87 -0.99
CA PRO A 719 -18.23 22.31 -2.24
C PRO A 719 -18.05 23.83 -2.28
N THR A 720 -16.89 24.27 -2.78
CA THR A 720 -16.53 25.69 -2.83
C THR A 720 -17.40 26.53 -3.77
N THR A 721 -18.17 25.90 -4.66
CA THR A 721 -19.17 26.56 -5.49
C THR A 721 -20.46 26.90 -4.75
N LEU A 722 -20.70 26.29 -3.57
CA LEU A 722 -21.92 26.47 -2.78
C LEU A 722 -21.74 27.49 -1.65
N TRP A 723 -20.67 28.28 -1.64
CA TRP A 723 -20.49 29.34 -0.67
C TRP A 723 -19.52 30.41 -1.14
N HIS A 724 -19.63 31.60 -0.54
CA HIS A 724 -18.70 32.71 -0.74
C HIS A 724 -18.46 33.43 0.60
N SER A 725 -17.37 34.19 0.71
CA SER A 725 -17.20 35.13 1.82
C SER A 725 -17.63 36.55 1.44
N THR A 726 -17.94 37.36 2.44
CA THR A 726 -18.21 38.80 2.32
C THR A 726 -17.13 39.58 3.07
N GLY A 727 -16.67 40.69 2.49
CA GLY A 727 -15.61 41.53 3.08
C GLY A 727 -14.20 40.92 3.10
N PRO A 728 -13.55 40.64 1.95
CA PRO A 728 -14.00 40.88 0.58
C PRO A 728 -14.86 39.73 0.02
N PHE A 729 -15.49 39.98 -1.13
CA PHE A 729 -16.24 38.96 -1.85
C PHE A 729 -15.28 37.93 -2.45
N ILE A 730 -15.33 36.68 -1.97
CA ILE A 730 -14.47 35.58 -2.44
C ILE A 730 -15.33 34.36 -2.71
N GLU A 731 -15.61 34.15 -3.99
CA GLU A 731 -16.25 32.95 -4.52
C GLU A 731 -15.22 32.06 -5.24
N GLN A 732 -15.65 30.89 -5.73
CA GLN A 732 -14.76 29.93 -6.36
C GLN A 732 -13.92 30.50 -7.51
N GLN A 733 -14.50 31.40 -8.32
CA GLN A 733 -13.77 32.01 -9.43
C GLN A 733 -12.62 32.90 -8.96
N VAL A 734 -12.85 33.74 -7.94
CA VAL A 734 -11.80 34.56 -7.31
C VAL A 734 -10.69 33.68 -6.73
N ARG A 735 -11.03 32.54 -6.11
CA ARG A 735 -10.03 31.58 -5.60
C ARG A 735 -9.16 31.01 -6.72
N ARG A 736 -9.76 30.70 -7.88
CA ARG A 736 -9.05 30.21 -9.06
C ARG A 736 -8.10 31.27 -9.63
N GLU A 737 -8.56 32.50 -9.81
CA GLU A 737 -7.73 33.59 -10.34
C GLU A 737 -6.51 33.89 -9.44
N ARG A 738 -6.71 33.85 -8.11
CA ARG A 738 -5.62 33.97 -7.14
C ARG A 738 -4.67 32.79 -7.17
N LEU A 739 -5.18 31.57 -7.36
CA LEU A 739 -4.36 30.38 -7.53
C LEU A 739 -3.45 30.51 -8.76
N GLU A 740 -4.02 30.91 -9.89
CA GLU A 740 -3.28 31.09 -11.14
C GLU A 740 -2.17 32.12 -11.00
N ARG A 741 -2.39 33.24 -10.31
CA ARG A 741 -1.33 34.23 -10.03
C ARG A 741 -0.14 33.62 -9.29
N ILE A 742 -0.38 32.73 -8.32
CA ILE A 742 0.70 32.04 -7.60
C ILE A 742 1.41 31.05 -8.53
N LEU A 743 0.66 30.30 -9.34
CA LEU A 743 1.24 29.35 -10.31
C LEU A 743 2.12 30.05 -11.34
N ASP A 744 1.63 31.13 -11.95
CA ASP A 744 2.37 31.95 -12.93
C ASP A 744 3.67 32.49 -12.30
N ALA A 745 3.62 32.92 -11.02
CA ALA A 745 4.82 33.33 -10.30
C ALA A 745 5.79 32.16 -10.03
N THR A 746 5.28 30.99 -9.65
CA THR A 746 6.14 29.83 -9.40
C THR A 746 6.85 29.35 -10.67
N GLU A 747 6.17 29.37 -11.82
CA GLU A 747 6.76 29.09 -13.13
C GLU A 747 7.83 30.13 -13.48
N ALA A 748 7.49 31.43 -13.39
CA ALA A 748 8.39 32.53 -13.75
C ALA A 748 9.71 32.55 -12.94
N TYR A 749 9.68 32.03 -11.70
CA TYR A 749 10.83 31.99 -10.80
C TYR A 749 11.40 30.57 -10.60
N ASN A 750 10.97 29.58 -11.40
CA ASN A 750 11.42 28.19 -11.35
C ASN A 750 11.30 27.56 -9.95
N ILE A 751 10.18 27.84 -9.27
CA ILE A 751 9.85 27.29 -7.95
C ILE A 751 9.08 26.00 -8.14
N LYS A 752 9.59 24.91 -7.56
CA LYS A 752 9.03 23.59 -7.76
C LYS A 752 7.67 23.42 -7.08
N ILE A 753 6.68 22.94 -7.84
CA ILE A 753 5.40 22.47 -7.34
C ILE A 753 5.43 20.94 -7.21
N GLY A 754 4.96 20.42 -6.08
CA GLY A 754 4.85 18.98 -5.85
C GLY A 754 3.76 18.34 -6.71
N GLY A 755 3.91 17.07 -7.06
CA GLY A 755 2.97 16.39 -7.96
C GLY A 755 1.52 16.39 -7.49
N TYR A 756 1.26 16.34 -6.17
CA TYR A 756 -0.10 16.47 -5.63
C TYR A 756 -0.65 17.88 -5.84
N ALA A 757 0.11 18.92 -5.49
CA ALA A 757 -0.26 20.31 -5.70
C ALA A 757 -0.52 20.62 -7.19
N ASP A 758 0.34 20.16 -8.09
CA ASP A 758 0.17 20.34 -9.54
C ASP A 758 -1.13 19.67 -10.04
N ARG A 759 -1.41 18.43 -9.61
CA ARG A 759 -2.69 17.77 -9.95
C ARG A 759 -3.89 18.54 -9.43
N LYS A 760 -3.85 19.08 -8.20
CA LYS A 760 -4.94 19.88 -7.65
C LYS A 760 -5.10 21.21 -8.37
N ALA A 761 -4.00 21.87 -8.71
CA ALA A 761 -3.99 23.07 -9.54
C ALA A 761 -4.63 22.81 -10.91
N LYS A 762 -4.26 21.72 -11.59
CA LYS A 762 -4.87 21.27 -12.85
C LYS A 762 -6.37 21.05 -12.73
N GLN A 763 -6.83 20.34 -11.68
CA GLN A 763 -8.25 20.12 -11.43
C GLN A 763 -9.04 21.42 -11.23
N LEU A 764 -8.42 22.42 -10.62
CA LEU A 764 -9.08 23.69 -10.29
C LEU A 764 -9.01 24.72 -11.40
N THR A 765 -7.93 24.80 -12.17
CA THR A 765 -7.64 25.89 -13.12
C THR A 765 -7.53 25.42 -14.57
N GLY A 766 -7.33 24.11 -14.80
CA GLY A 766 -6.97 23.58 -16.12
C GLY A 766 -5.52 23.82 -16.53
N LYS A 767 -4.73 24.57 -15.74
CA LYS A 767 -3.30 24.82 -15.97
C LYS A 767 -2.43 23.84 -15.18
N SER A 768 -1.32 23.42 -15.79
CA SER A 768 -0.20 22.77 -15.09
C SER A 768 0.79 23.82 -14.59
N ALA A 769 1.43 23.56 -13.46
CA ALA A 769 2.57 24.35 -13.01
C ALA A 769 3.87 23.94 -13.72
#